data_AF-A0A9Q1DQ30-F1
#
_entry.id   AF-A0A9Q1DQ30-F1
#
_cell.length_a   1.000
_cell.length_b   1.000
_cell.length_c   1.000
_cell.angle_alpha   90.00
_cell.angle_beta   90.00
_cell.angle_gamma   90.00
#
_symmetry.space_group_name_H-M   'P 1'
#
loop_
_entity.id
_entity.type
_entity.pdbx_description
1 polymer ?
#
loop_
_entity_poly.entity_id
_entity_poly.type
_entity_poly.pdbx_seq_one_letter_code
_entity_poly.pdbx_strand_id
1 'polypeptide(L)'
;MLTSRKYYLSLWNNEDPHGSLWIPHIPPTDVVLDVSKMILLCDLESAFGNSHRYRPLLVRIMHKSRLRFYGKAETKIDIPFQAYFEVADQSGSMSMVLWNALCPEWYQRLNVGTVLYLQNYSLKQSYQNRTRPFLADPQMKSFTSIEIGLNPRNPTAVIDVIPPKSVKPQWGLPDVPYHFISRSELDSCPNNSTCDVIGLVTFVGRCERIRSKGTAVPEKYWTYRWVHAIDGTSDFPFVLEIFASSQPEIFSGIYPMTYLVCTQMRVCRPAASTVVYLTSSSETQIFTTGYHKGQPYICSPTVKAFIQWTKTLKDSAMLKKMVIGGHYRFPPARPIFTQDINDGSAEVPVVPACKLQEELESLRYREQKRLAVQGQITAVQYVLWPEEQASVVPESSAVVRSLPPSDLGTGTATGTSAGSGVLSTVTAPLPHKRRKKQRGKRELRRRYETRTTVRQERESGRNRTDRELHEERSDSEPDEEEQVDEAQASAHRLQHSADALLSTSTQVQEDQLVGDRPGALWESSTWTLLRGDLLEHLRFGGLEPESIPRKFSFDDREYLLQKCNLHPAKWTLDDFHPNQNLNRYAPAACKGYFRITILGINQQTAIDALFMPVLSSEDPRNVGLPRDPHNNTLFSCLSTGSVSPISHPMDGDQNILPDPGDIIQTAAELEGMHVVCLIDFCHLGGQTVEVFINKIYKMTDVALVEVPREQYRRDKS
;
A
#
# COMPACT_ATOMS: atom_id res chain seq x y z
N MET A 1 -27.64 12.87 -3.30
CA MET A 1 -26.64 13.95 -3.50
C MET A 1 -26.65 14.84 -2.26
N LEU A 2 -25.50 15.04 -1.60
CA LEU A 2 -25.30 16.01 -0.51
C LEU A 2 -24.90 17.36 -1.15
N THR A 3 -25.88 18.07 -1.71
CA THR A 3 -25.68 19.26 -2.57
C THR A 3 -25.19 20.54 -1.86
N SER A 4 -24.86 20.49 -0.57
CA SER A 4 -24.43 21.67 0.21
C SER A 4 -22.97 21.64 0.70
N ARG A 5 -22.21 20.56 0.49
CA ARG A 5 -20.82 20.47 0.98
C ARG A 5 -19.84 21.14 0.01
N LYS A 6 -18.93 21.95 0.56
CA LYS A 6 -17.83 22.57 -0.21
C LYS A 6 -16.68 21.60 -0.52
N TYR A 7 -16.66 20.42 0.12
CA TYR A 7 -15.63 19.40 -0.06
C TYR A 7 -16.24 18.04 -0.39
N TYR A 8 -15.61 17.34 -1.35
CA TYR A 8 -15.91 15.95 -1.67
C TYR A 8 -14.73 15.06 -1.30
N LEU A 9 -15.02 14.00 -0.56
CA LEU A 9 -14.08 12.92 -0.30
C LEU A 9 -13.75 12.17 -1.59
N SER A 10 -12.50 11.75 -1.71
CA SER A 10 -12.15 10.71 -2.67
C SER A 10 -12.95 9.45 -2.35
N LEU A 11 -13.57 8.84 -3.36
CA LEU A 11 -14.23 7.53 -3.19
C LEU A 11 -13.23 6.40 -2.88
N TRP A 12 -11.93 6.70 -2.98
CA TRP A 12 -10.85 5.76 -2.79
C TRP A 12 -10.46 5.58 -1.31
N ASN A 13 -10.16 6.69 -0.62
CA ASN A 13 -9.82 6.70 0.80
C ASN A 13 -10.19 8.03 1.47
N ASN A 14 -10.19 8.01 2.80
CA ASN A 14 -10.62 9.13 3.64
C ASN A 14 -9.48 9.96 4.25
N GLU A 15 -8.24 9.64 3.88
CA GLU A 15 -7.03 10.11 4.56
C GLU A 15 -6.18 11.00 3.65
N ASP A 16 -6.34 10.88 2.33
CA ASP A 16 -5.56 11.66 1.40
C ASP A 16 -6.22 13.02 1.09
N PRO A 17 -5.41 14.10 1.09
CA PRO A 17 -5.86 15.39 0.60
C PRO A 17 -6.15 15.29 -0.90
N HIS A 18 -7.37 15.63 -1.30
CA HIS A 18 -7.80 15.61 -2.70
C HIS A 18 -8.57 16.89 -3.11
N GLY A 19 -8.32 17.38 -4.33
CA GLY A 19 -9.00 18.53 -4.92
C GLY A 19 -8.27 19.88 -4.74
N SER A 20 -8.79 20.93 -5.38
CA SER A 20 -8.14 22.24 -5.47
C SER A 20 -8.13 23.06 -4.18
N LEU A 21 -8.86 22.62 -3.14
CA LEU A 21 -8.89 23.30 -1.85
C LEU A 21 -7.61 23.10 -1.03
N TRP A 22 -6.82 22.07 -1.34
CA TRP A 22 -5.54 21.84 -0.69
C TRP A 22 -4.52 22.78 -1.31
N ILE A 23 -4.28 23.90 -0.63
CA ILE A 23 -3.47 24.99 -1.15
C ILE A 23 -1.99 24.59 -1.04
N PRO A 24 -1.27 24.49 -2.18
CA PRO A 24 0.16 24.23 -2.15
C PRO A 24 0.92 25.36 -1.45
N HIS A 25 2.00 24.98 -0.78
CA HIS A 25 2.95 25.80 -0.04
C HIS A 25 3.00 27.30 -0.44
N ILE A 26 2.52 28.17 0.46
CA ILE A 26 2.88 29.58 0.50
C ILE A 26 4.06 29.69 1.47
N PRO A 27 5.21 30.29 1.08
CA PRO A 27 6.34 30.45 1.98
C PRO A 27 5.94 31.29 3.20
N PRO A 28 6.47 31.00 4.40
CA PRO A 28 6.15 31.79 5.58
C PRO A 28 6.54 33.25 5.36
N THR A 29 5.65 34.17 5.72
CA THR A 29 5.96 35.60 5.75
C THR A 29 6.90 35.86 6.94
N ASP A 30 7.84 36.79 6.81
CA ASP A 30 8.66 37.21 7.95
C ASP A 30 7.75 37.93 8.97
N VAL A 31 7.54 37.30 10.13
CA VAL A 31 6.74 37.85 11.23
C VAL A 31 7.67 38.30 12.36
N VAL A 32 7.50 39.54 12.82
CA VAL A 32 8.17 40.06 14.02
C VAL A 32 7.40 39.56 15.24
N LEU A 33 7.99 38.63 15.99
CA LEU A 33 7.36 38.01 17.16
C LEU A 33 7.74 38.71 18.48
N ASP A 34 6.74 39.04 19.29
CA ASP A 34 6.92 39.34 20.71
C ASP A 34 6.91 38.03 21.52
N VAL A 35 8.10 37.47 21.74
CA VAL A 35 8.32 36.24 22.51
C VAL A 35 8.33 36.47 24.03
N SER A 36 8.18 37.72 24.52
CA SER A 36 8.26 38.03 25.95
C SER A 36 7.02 37.60 26.75
N LYS A 37 5.91 37.27 26.05
CA LYS A 37 4.60 36.98 26.66
C LYS A 37 4.18 35.51 26.51
N MET A 38 5.12 34.61 26.23
CA MET A 38 4.81 33.20 25.98
C MET A 38 4.42 32.47 27.28
N ILE A 39 3.52 31.50 27.16
CA ILE A 39 3.24 30.51 28.21
C ILE A 39 3.93 29.20 27.86
N LEU A 40 4.37 28.44 28.87
CA LEU A 40 4.91 27.09 28.69
C LEU A 40 3.78 26.06 28.75
N LEU A 41 3.98 24.88 28.14
CA LEU A 41 3.00 23.79 28.16
C LEU A 41 2.66 23.32 29.59
N CYS A 42 3.62 23.30 30.51
CA CYS A 42 3.38 22.97 31.92
C CYS A 42 2.44 23.97 32.63
N ASP A 43 2.61 25.26 32.36
CA ASP A 43 1.78 26.31 32.92
C ASP A 43 0.38 26.29 32.29
N LEU A 44 0.32 25.87 31.02
CA LEU A 44 -0.93 25.73 30.29
C LEU A 44 -1.80 24.60 30.86
N GLU A 45 -1.20 23.45 31.20
CA GLU A 45 -1.87 22.36 31.94
C GLU A 45 -2.48 22.89 33.24
N SER A 46 -1.71 23.66 34.00
CA SER A 46 -2.14 24.20 35.30
C SER A 46 -3.25 25.26 35.16
N ALA A 47 -3.37 25.90 34.01
CA ALA A 47 -4.36 26.95 33.73
C ALA A 47 -5.69 26.42 33.15
N PHE A 48 -5.83 25.11 32.95
CA PHE A 48 -7.06 24.51 32.43
C PHE A 48 -8.25 24.79 33.36
N GLY A 49 -9.40 25.17 32.78
CA GLY A 49 -10.62 25.53 33.53
C GLY A 49 -10.66 26.95 34.11
N ASN A 50 -9.54 27.68 34.14
CA ASN A 50 -9.44 28.98 34.84
C ASN A 50 -9.43 30.22 33.93
N SER A 51 -9.34 30.05 32.60
CA SER A 51 -9.30 31.17 31.66
C SER A 51 -9.95 30.83 30.32
N HIS A 52 -10.63 31.81 29.71
CA HIS A 52 -11.16 31.71 28.35
C HIS A 52 -10.19 32.21 27.27
N ARG A 53 -9.07 32.85 27.66
CA ARG A 53 -8.01 33.29 26.73
C ARG A 53 -6.64 32.98 27.30
N TYR A 54 -5.86 32.23 26.54
CA TYR A 54 -4.50 31.84 26.91
C TYR A 54 -3.47 32.74 26.24
N ARG A 55 -2.31 32.88 26.89
CA ARG A 55 -1.15 33.58 26.33
C ARG A 55 -0.61 32.83 25.10
N PRO A 56 0.12 33.50 24.19
CA PRO A 56 0.71 32.84 23.04
C PRO A 56 1.63 31.66 23.39
N LEU A 57 1.64 30.64 22.53
CA LEU A 57 2.53 29.48 22.62
C LEU A 57 3.62 29.54 21.55
N LEU A 58 4.79 29.03 21.88
CA LEU A 58 5.85 28.76 20.93
C LEU A 58 6.29 27.29 21.09
N VAL A 59 6.01 26.48 20.08
CA VAL A 59 6.19 25.03 20.15
C VAL A 59 6.80 24.48 18.86
N ARG A 60 7.47 23.33 18.94
CA ARG A 60 7.91 22.57 17.77
C ARG A 60 6.98 21.38 17.54
N ILE A 61 6.64 21.11 16.28
CA ILE A 61 5.96 19.88 15.89
C ILE A 61 6.94 18.70 16.00
N MET A 62 6.66 17.76 16.89
CA MET A 62 7.45 16.55 17.11
C MET A 62 6.93 15.41 16.23
N HIS A 63 5.61 15.23 16.19
CA HIS A 63 4.95 14.23 15.35
C HIS A 63 3.70 14.79 14.70
N LYS A 64 3.29 14.19 13.59
CA LYS A 64 2.15 14.59 12.78
C LYS A 64 1.33 13.36 12.45
N SER A 65 0.03 13.39 12.76
CA SER A 65 -0.88 12.34 12.36
C SER A 65 -1.32 12.50 10.91
N ARG A 66 -1.73 11.40 10.27
CA ARG A 66 -2.56 11.43 9.06
C ARG A 66 -3.86 12.21 9.29
N LEU A 67 -4.40 12.79 8.22
CA LEU A 67 -5.72 13.41 8.19
C LEU A 67 -6.81 12.36 8.45
N ARG A 68 -7.84 12.77 9.17
CA ARG A 68 -9.03 11.96 9.41
C ARG A 68 -10.28 12.75 9.00
N PHE A 69 -11.03 12.19 8.06
CA PHE A 69 -12.39 12.65 7.78
C PHE A 69 -13.37 12.09 8.82
N TYR A 70 -14.16 12.98 9.42
CA TYR A 70 -15.12 12.61 10.46
C TYR A 70 -16.58 12.93 10.09
N GLY A 71 -16.84 13.45 8.88
CA GLY A 71 -18.20 13.78 8.45
C GLY A 71 -19.14 12.56 8.33
N LYS A 72 -20.34 12.66 8.88
CA LYS A 72 -21.48 11.74 8.74
C LYS A 72 -22.56 12.37 7.87
N ALA A 73 -23.63 11.66 7.48
CA ALA A 73 -24.70 12.24 6.64
C ALA A 73 -25.31 13.53 7.23
N GLU A 74 -25.42 13.58 8.55
CA GLU A 74 -26.02 14.69 9.32
C GLU A 74 -25.05 15.85 9.58
N THR A 75 -23.75 15.66 9.33
CA THR A 75 -22.75 16.69 9.63
C THR A 75 -22.97 17.92 8.75
N LYS A 76 -23.31 19.04 9.40
CA LYS A 76 -23.52 20.37 8.81
C LYS A 76 -22.23 21.17 8.58
N ILE A 77 -21.06 20.57 8.86
CA ILE A 77 -19.74 21.19 8.68
C ILE A 77 -19.29 20.98 7.24
N ASP A 78 -18.94 22.08 6.55
CA ASP A 78 -18.51 22.07 5.14
C ASP A 78 -17.28 21.19 4.88
N ILE A 79 -16.32 21.20 5.81
CA ILE A 79 -15.00 20.55 5.70
C ILE A 79 -14.74 19.79 7.02
N PRO A 80 -15.28 18.58 7.22
CA PRO A 80 -15.16 17.85 8.47
C PRO A 80 -13.90 16.97 8.50
N PHE A 81 -12.75 17.64 8.54
CA PHE A 81 -11.44 17.02 8.74
C PHE A 81 -10.83 17.39 10.08
N GLN A 82 -10.00 16.50 10.59
CA GLN A 82 -9.10 16.79 11.69
C GLN A 82 -7.74 16.12 11.47
N ALA A 83 -6.71 16.67 12.10
CA ALA A 83 -5.43 16.01 12.29
C ALA A 83 -4.84 16.46 13.62
N TYR A 84 -4.16 15.55 14.33
CA TYR A 84 -3.44 15.92 15.54
C TYR A 84 -1.93 15.92 15.29
N PHE A 85 -1.25 16.66 16.14
CA PHE A 85 0.19 16.84 16.16
C PHE A 85 0.62 16.70 17.61
N GLU A 86 1.74 16.03 17.85
CA GLU A 86 2.41 16.15 19.14
C GLU A 86 3.38 17.34 19.03
N VAL A 87 3.18 18.34 19.88
CA VAL A 87 4.00 19.54 19.92
C VAL A 87 4.74 19.63 21.24
N ALA A 88 5.93 20.24 21.25
CA ALA A 88 6.74 20.35 22.45
C ALA A 88 7.44 21.71 22.59
N ASP A 89 7.67 22.09 23.83
CA ASP A 89 8.54 23.18 24.25
C ASP A 89 9.54 22.66 25.30
N GLN A 90 10.28 23.56 25.95
CA GLN A 90 11.26 23.20 26.98
C GLN A 90 10.65 22.53 28.24
N SER A 91 9.32 22.62 28.43
CA SER A 91 8.63 22.10 29.62
C SER A 91 8.03 20.71 29.41
N GLY A 92 7.80 20.30 28.16
CA GLY A 92 7.27 18.98 27.82
C GLY A 92 6.55 18.95 26.47
N SER A 93 5.66 17.98 26.32
CA SER A 93 4.90 17.72 25.09
C SER A 93 3.40 17.68 25.35
N MET A 94 2.61 18.12 24.38
CA MET A 94 1.14 18.14 24.45
C MET A 94 0.55 17.89 23.06
N SER A 95 -0.61 17.26 23.01
CA SER A 95 -1.34 17.10 21.74
C SER A 95 -1.96 18.42 21.28
N MET A 96 -1.88 18.69 19.98
CA MET A 96 -2.52 19.81 19.30
C MET A 96 -3.38 19.30 18.15
N VAL A 97 -4.63 19.72 18.05
CA VAL A 97 -5.58 19.26 17.03
C VAL A 97 -5.98 20.41 16.11
N LEU A 98 -5.79 20.19 14.81
CA LEU A 98 -6.18 21.09 13.73
C LEU A 98 -7.56 20.70 13.21
N TRP A 99 -8.51 21.63 13.24
CA TRP A 99 -9.91 21.36 12.91
C TRP A 99 -10.37 22.01 11.61
N ASN A 100 -11.19 21.27 10.89
CA ASN A 100 -12.12 21.73 9.87
C ASN A 100 -11.46 22.44 8.68
N ALA A 101 -11.91 23.66 8.37
CA ALA A 101 -11.37 24.48 7.28
C ALA A 101 -9.88 24.81 7.45
N LEU A 102 -9.33 24.72 8.67
CA LEU A 102 -7.90 24.89 8.88
C LEU A 102 -7.10 23.69 8.36
N CYS A 103 -7.67 22.50 8.22
CA CYS A 103 -6.98 21.33 7.66
C CYS A 103 -6.48 21.59 6.22
N PRO A 104 -7.33 21.92 5.22
CA PRO A 104 -6.85 22.21 3.88
C PRO A 104 -5.96 23.46 3.78
N GLU A 105 -6.08 24.39 4.72
CA GLU A 105 -5.26 25.61 4.76
C GLU A 105 -3.84 25.36 5.30
N TRP A 106 -3.72 24.57 6.37
CA TRP A 106 -2.48 24.44 7.16
C TRP A 106 -1.83 23.07 7.10
N TYR A 107 -2.58 21.98 6.95
CA TYR A 107 -2.02 20.63 7.14
C TYR A 107 -0.80 20.33 6.27
N GLN A 108 -0.80 20.74 5.00
CA GLN A 108 0.36 20.55 4.10
C GLN A 108 1.56 21.45 4.44
N ARG A 109 1.35 22.55 5.19
CA ARG A 109 2.39 23.48 5.63
C ARG A 109 3.04 23.07 6.95
N LEU A 110 2.27 22.39 7.80
CA LEU A 110 2.71 21.91 9.11
C LEU A 110 3.45 20.58 8.96
N ASN A 111 4.77 20.62 8.98
CA ASN A 111 5.63 19.43 8.89
C ASN A 111 6.35 19.15 10.22
N VAL A 112 6.72 17.90 10.45
CA VAL A 112 7.57 17.54 11.59
C VAL A 112 8.84 18.41 11.61
N GLY A 113 9.16 18.95 12.78
CA GLY A 113 10.27 19.91 12.99
C GLY A 113 9.89 21.39 12.81
N THR A 114 8.72 21.70 12.27
CA THR A 114 8.25 23.09 12.12
C THR A 114 8.04 23.73 13.48
N VAL A 115 8.47 24.99 13.64
CA VAL A 115 8.22 25.79 14.84
C VAL A 115 7.01 26.68 14.60
N LEU A 116 6.07 26.65 15.53
CA LEU A 116 4.82 27.37 15.48
C LEU A 116 4.76 28.39 16.60
N TYR A 117 4.30 29.59 16.24
CA TYR A 117 3.80 30.57 17.18
C TYR A 117 2.28 30.60 17.08
N LEU A 118 1.60 30.31 18.19
CA LEU A 118 0.15 30.11 18.23
C LEU A 118 -0.50 31.14 19.13
N GLN A 119 -1.58 31.75 18.65
CA GLN A 119 -2.47 32.58 19.46
C GLN A 119 -3.93 32.15 19.24
N ASN A 120 -4.81 32.58 20.14
CA ASN A 120 -6.26 32.35 20.01
C ASN A 120 -6.59 30.86 19.79
N TYR A 121 -5.97 29.97 20.57
CA TYR A 121 -6.29 28.55 20.60
C TYR A 121 -7.23 28.23 21.78
N SER A 122 -7.90 27.09 21.72
CA SER A 122 -8.72 26.55 22.83
C SER A 122 -7.98 25.43 23.56
N LEU A 123 -8.34 25.17 24.82
CA LEU A 123 -7.97 23.95 25.53
C LEU A 123 -9.21 23.08 25.74
N LYS A 124 -9.04 21.77 25.57
CA LYS A 124 -10.07 20.77 25.83
C LYS A 124 -9.46 19.57 26.54
N GLN A 125 -10.29 18.75 27.16
CA GLN A 125 -9.86 17.45 27.63
C GLN A 125 -9.41 16.61 26.44
N SER A 126 -8.29 15.91 26.60
CA SER A 126 -7.74 15.07 25.54
C SER A 126 -8.67 13.93 25.20
N TYR A 127 -8.72 13.62 23.90
CA TYR A 127 -9.35 12.39 23.43
C TYR A 127 -8.57 11.16 23.91
N GLN A 128 -9.24 10.26 24.64
CA GLN A 128 -8.58 9.14 25.33
C GLN A 128 -8.14 8.03 24.38
N ASN A 129 -8.85 7.80 23.27
CA ASN A 129 -8.54 6.73 22.31
C ASN A 129 -7.54 7.18 21.21
N ARG A 130 -6.62 8.10 21.55
CA ARG A 130 -5.57 8.58 20.65
C ARG A 130 -4.33 7.71 20.80
N THR A 131 -3.75 7.29 19.67
CA THR A 131 -2.41 6.68 19.64
C THR A 131 -1.37 7.72 20.04
N ARG A 132 -0.39 7.32 20.86
CA ARG A 132 0.66 8.24 21.30
C ARG A 132 1.99 7.81 20.69
N PRO A 133 2.66 8.68 19.93
CA PRO A 133 3.96 8.36 19.37
C PRO A 133 5.00 8.22 20.49
N PHE A 134 6.05 7.46 20.20
CA PHE A 134 7.16 7.33 21.13
C PHE A 134 8.01 8.60 21.13
N LEU A 135 7.99 9.29 22.27
CA LEU A 135 8.86 10.43 22.54
C LEU A 135 10.17 9.88 23.10
N ALA A 136 11.22 9.84 22.29
CA ALA A 136 12.46 9.12 22.64
C ALA A 136 13.23 9.69 23.84
N ASP A 137 12.86 10.87 24.35
CA ASP A 137 13.49 11.49 25.51
C ASP A 137 12.73 11.14 26.81
N PRO A 138 13.32 10.33 27.71
CA PRO A 138 12.70 9.95 28.98
C PRO A 138 12.48 11.12 29.95
N GLN A 139 13.20 12.23 29.77
CA GLN A 139 13.07 13.43 30.61
C GLN A 139 11.94 14.35 30.13
N MET A 140 11.43 14.16 28.92
CA MET A 140 10.36 14.98 28.38
C MET A 140 9.01 14.59 28.99
N LYS A 141 8.45 15.49 29.81
CA LYS A 141 7.12 15.31 30.39
C LYS A 141 6.05 15.30 29.27
N SER A 142 5.09 14.39 29.36
CA SER A 142 3.95 14.34 28.43
C SER A 142 2.67 14.76 29.15
N PHE A 143 2.06 15.85 28.67
CA PHE A 143 0.80 16.39 29.16
C PHE A 143 -0.34 15.78 28.35
N THR A 144 -0.93 14.72 28.89
CA THR A 144 -1.88 13.87 28.17
C THR A 144 -3.34 14.12 28.54
N SER A 145 -3.60 14.86 29.62
CA SER A 145 -4.92 15.18 30.16
C SER A 145 -5.70 16.19 29.31
N ILE A 146 -5.00 17.14 28.70
CA ILE A 146 -5.55 18.23 27.89
C ILE A 146 -4.89 18.31 26.51
N GLU A 147 -5.61 18.91 25.57
CA GLU A 147 -5.14 19.15 24.21
C GLU A 147 -5.43 20.58 23.74
N ILE A 148 -4.55 21.07 22.87
CA ILE A 148 -4.67 22.37 22.22
C ILE A 148 -5.56 22.22 20.98
N GLY A 149 -6.71 22.88 20.96
CA GLY A 149 -7.60 22.93 19.80
C GLY A 149 -7.37 24.18 18.94
N LEU A 150 -7.02 23.98 17.68
CA LEU A 150 -6.95 25.04 16.66
C LEU A 150 -8.24 25.03 15.84
N ASN A 151 -9.10 26.04 16.04
CA ASN A 151 -10.41 26.12 15.42
C ASN A 151 -10.48 27.27 14.40
N PRO A 152 -11.24 27.13 13.31
CA PRO A 152 -11.46 28.24 12.37
C PRO A 152 -12.31 29.36 12.98
N ARG A 153 -13.17 29.02 13.96
CA ARG A 153 -14.06 29.95 14.67
C ARG A 153 -14.11 29.53 16.13
N ASN A 154 -14.15 30.51 17.03
CA ASN A 154 -14.35 30.37 18.48
C ASN A 154 -13.30 29.53 19.24
N PRO A 155 -12.17 30.12 19.62
CA PRO A 155 -11.58 31.30 18.99
C PRO A 155 -11.01 30.97 17.60
N THR A 156 -10.88 31.99 16.74
CA THR A 156 -10.20 31.82 15.44
C THR A 156 -8.69 31.75 15.70
N ALA A 157 -8.13 30.56 15.51
CA ALA A 157 -6.70 30.31 15.73
C ALA A 157 -5.83 31.18 14.82
N VAL A 158 -4.79 31.77 15.40
CA VAL A 158 -3.71 32.44 14.67
C VAL A 158 -2.51 31.53 14.71
N ILE A 159 -2.04 31.11 13.53
CA ILE A 159 -0.96 30.15 13.36
C ILE A 159 0.13 30.84 12.54
N ASP A 160 1.29 31.05 13.13
CA ASP A 160 2.46 31.58 12.44
C ASP A 160 3.56 30.51 12.38
N VAL A 161 4.03 30.20 11.17
CA VAL A 161 5.14 29.27 10.94
C VAL A 161 6.45 30.04 10.98
N ILE A 162 7.33 29.68 11.90
CA ILE A 162 8.60 30.38 12.08
C ILE A 162 9.65 29.78 11.15
N PRO A 163 10.27 30.59 10.26
CA PRO A 163 11.33 30.10 9.37
C PRO A 163 12.47 29.47 10.19
N PRO A 164 13.06 28.34 9.75
CA PRO A 164 14.13 27.67 10.50
C PRO A 164 15.32 28.56 10.86
N LYS A 165 15.64 29.55 10.00
CA LYS A 165 16.72 30.52 10.23
C LYS A 165 16.41 31.54 11.34
N SER A 166 15.13 31.75 11.64
CA SER A 166 14.64 32.68 12.65
C SER A 166 14.45 32.00 14.01
N VAL A 167 14.58 30.67 14.07
CA VAL A 167 14.49 29.89 15.32
C VAL A 167 15.74 30.10 16.15
N LYS A 168 15.58 30.66 17.36
CA LYS A 168 16.70 30.96 18.25
C LYS A 168 16.95 29.81 19.23
N PRO A 169 18.20 29.33 19.40
CA PRO A 169 18.53 28.27 20.36
C PRO A 169 18.10 28.57 21.79
N GLN A 170 18.13 29.86 22.18
CA GLN A 170 17.71 30.34 23.51
C GLN A 170 16.24 30.09 23.85
N TRP A 171 15.41 29.69 22.89
CA TRP A 171 14.01 29.31 23.14
C TRP A 171 13.87 27.90 23.73
N GLY A 172 14.95 27.11 23.77
CA GLY A 172 14.94 25.81 24.42
C GLY A 172 14.02 24.77 23.79
N LEU A 173 13.61 24.96 22.53
CA LEU A 173 12.72 24.02 21.84
C LEU A 173 13.45 22.69 21.57
N PRO A 174 12.87 21.54 21.93
CA PRO A 174 13.52 20.24 21.76
C PRO A 174 13.72 19.91 20.28
N ASP A 175 14.72 19.07 19.98
CA ASP A 175 14.93 18.51 18.65
C ASP A 175 14.02 17.30 18.41
N VAL A 176 13.65 17.07 17.15
CA VAL A 176 12.78 15.94 16.79
C VAL A 176 13.55 14.62 17.00
N PRO A 177 13.06 13.71 17.86
CA PRO A 177 13.70 12.43 18.07
C PRO A 177 13.44 11.47 16.90
N TYR A 178 14.44 10.65 16.58
CA TYR A 178 14.31 9.54 15.65
C TYR A 178 14.98 8.29 16.23
N HIS A 179 14.32 7.14 16.10
CA HIS A 179 14.77 5.84 16.57
C HIS A 179 14.98 4.88 15.39
N PHE A 180 16.05 5.13 14.62
CA PHE A 180 16.38 4.29 13.47
C PHE A 180 16.98 2.96 13.91
N ILE A 181 16.34 1.86 13.49
CA ILE A 181 16.86 0.50 13.67
C ILE A 181 17.28 -0.09 12.32
N SER A 182 18.26 -1.00 12.36
CA SER A 182 18.64 -1.87 11.26
C SER A 182 17.72 -3.09 11.17
N ARG A 183 17.77 -3.80 10.04
CA ARG A 183 17.01 -5.03 9.89
C ARG A 183 17.51 -6.09 10.86
N SER A 184 18.81 -6.20 11.10
CA SER A 184 19.35 -7.14 12.09
C SER A 184 18.83 -6.91 13.52
N GLU A 185 18.49 -5.66 13.88
CA GLU A 185 17.97 -5.31 15.21
C GLU A 185 16.47 -5.57 15.35
N LEU A 186 15.72 -5.54 14.23
CA LEU A 186 14.26 -5.64 14.23
C LEU A 186 13.73 -6.88 14.94
N ASP A 187 14.40 -8.03 14.80
CA ASP A 187 13.95 -9.30 15.39
C ASP A 187 13.94 -9.25 16.92
N SER A 188 14.74 -8.37 17.54
CA SER A 188 14.84 -8.19 19.00
C SER A 188 13.91 -7.12 19.57
N CYS A 189 13.24 -6.33 18.75
CA CYS A 189 12.28 -5.33 19.24
C CYS A 189 11.10 -5.99 19.99
N PRO A 190 10.37 -5.30 20.87
CA PRO A 190 9.11 -5.81 21.41
C PRO A 190 7.97 -5.79 20.38
N ASN A 191 6.91 -6.58 20.58
CA ASN A 191 5.67 -6.39 19.82
C ASN A 191 5.04 -5.03 20.17
N ASN A 192 4.40 -4.38 19.20
CA ASN A 192 3.75 -3.08 19.32
C ASN A 192 4.68 -1.89 19.69
N SER A 193 6.00 -2.10 19.81
CA SER A 193 6.94 -0.98 19.91
C SER A 193 7.01 -0.21 18.59
N THR A 194 7.45 1.05 18.64
CA THR A 194 7.63 1.89 17.45
C THR A 194 9.09 2.05 17.07
N CYS A 195 9.39 2.11 15.78
CA CYS A 195 10.74 2.36 15.27
C CYS A 195 10.71 3.18 13.96
N ASP A 196 11.88 3.69 13.59
CA ASP A 196 12.12 4.30 12.28
C ASP A 196 13.03 3.38 11.47
N VAL A 197 12.81 3.32 10.16
CA VAL A 197 13.61 2.49 9.25
C VAL A 197 13.97 3.22 7.98
N ILE A 198 15.12 2.85 7.41
CA ILE A 198 15.54 3.25 6.06
C ILE A 198 16.01 2.02 5.30
N GLY A 199 15.58 1.87 4.06
CA GLY A 199 16.01 0.77 3.20
C GLY A 199 15.93 1.09 1.71
N LEU A 200 16.59 0.28 0.91
CA LEU A 200 16.48 0.26 -0.54
C LEU A 200 15.33 -0.68 -0.92
N VAL A 201 14.33 -0.16 -1.63
CA VAL A 201 13.14 -0.94 -1.99
C VAL A 201 13.48 -2.02 -3.00
N THR A 202 13.13 -3.28 -2.70
CA THR A 202 13.33 -4.45 -3.59
C THR A 202 12.04 -4.96 -4.20
N PHE A 203 10.92 -4.81 -3.49
CA PHE A 203 9.59 -5.24 -3.93
C PHE A 203 8.52 -4.22 -3.59
N VAL A 204 7.58 -4.00 -4.50
CA VAL A 204 6.37 -3.20 -4.28
C VAL A 204 5.16 -3.96 -4.79
N GLY A 205 4.28 -4.38 -3.88
CA GLY A 205 3.02 -5.04 -4.21
C GLY A 205 1.98 -4.06 -4.77
N ARG A 206 0.90 -4.62 -5.33
CA ARG A 206 -0.24 -3.81 -5.80
C ARG A 206 -0.94 -3.09 -4.64
N CYS A 207 -1.66 -2.01 -4.97
CA CYS A 207 -2.49 -1.32 -4.02
C CYS A 207 -3.75 -2.13 -3.69
N GLU A 208 -4.11 -2.25 -2.41
CA GLU A 208 -5.30 -2.95 -1.95
C GLU A 208 -6.06 -2.10 -0.92
N ARG A 209 -7.29 -2.50 -0.59
CA ARG A 209 -8.14 -1.86 0.41
C ARG A 209 -8.63 -2.88 1.42
N ILE A 210 -8.74 -2.47 2.67
CA ILE A 210 -9.47 -3.22 3.70
C ILE A 210 -10.60 -2.36 4.23
N ARG A 211 -11.74 -3.00 4.51
CA ARG A 211 -12.87 -2.34 5.16
C ARG A 211 -12.52 -2.06 6.63
N SER A 212 -12.75 -0.84 7.07
CA SER A 212 -12.61 -0.45 8.47
C SER A 212 -13.65 -1.21 9.30
N LYS A 213 -13.23 -1.84 10.39
CA LYS A 213 -14.16 -2.48 11.33
C LYS A 213 -14.97 -1.39 12.04
N GLY A 214 -16.28 -1.38 11.84
CA GLY A 214 -17.23 -0.43 12.46
C GLY A 214 -18.56 -0.40 11.72
N THR A 215 -19.67 -0.16 12.45
CA THR A 215 -21.05 -0.09 11.91
C THR A 215 -21.37 1.27 11.28
N ALA A 216 -20.41 2.20 11.28
CA ALA A 216 -20.63 3.57 10.81
C ALA A 216 -20.85 3.61 9.29
N VAL A 217 -22.05 4.00 8.88
CA VAL A 217 -22.37 4.38 7.50
C VAL A 217 -21.95 5.84 7.28
N PRO A 218 -21.22 6.17 6.19
CA PRO A 218 -20.77 5.30 5.12
C PRO A 218 -19.54 4.45 5.51
N GLU A 219 -19.46 3.26 4.91
CA GLU A 219 -18.34 2.32 5.06
C GLU A 219 -17.00 3.03 4.80
N LYS A 220 -16.05 2.86 5.72
CA LYS A 220 -14.71 3.45 5.61
C LYS A 220 -13.72 2.39 5.11
N TYR A 221 -12.79 2.80 4.25
CA TYR A 221 -11.78 1.93 3.67
C TYR A 221 -10.38 2.48 3.92
N TRP A 222 -9.47 1.58 4.26
CA TRP A 222 -8.06 1.88 4.44
C TRP A 222 -7.32 1.34 3.24
N THR A 223 -6.54 2.20 2.58
CA THR A 223 -5.75 1.83 1.41
C THR A 223 -4.34 1.48 1.87
N TYR A 224 -3.80 0.38 1.37
CA TYR A 224 -2.49 -0.11 1.78
C TYR A 224 -1.77 -0.86 0.65
N ARG A 225 -0.48 -1.14 0.84
CA ARG A 225 0.31 -2.07 0.01
C ARG A 225 1.45 -2.67 0.82
N TRP A 226 1.97 -3.78 0.33
CA TRP A 226 3.18 -4.40 0.84
C TRP A 226 4.43 -3.91 0.12
N VAL A 227 5.49 -3.64 0.87
CA VAL A 227 6.78 -3.21 0.34
C VAL A 227 7.89 -3.98 1.04
N HIS A 228 8.90 -4.42 0.30
CA HIS A 228 10.15 -4.90 0.89
C HIS A 228 11.26 -3.89 0.70
N ALA A 229 12.05 -3.68 1.75
CA ALA A 229 13.23 -2.85 1.70
C ALA A 229 14.40 -3.54 2.41
N ILE A 230 15.63 -3.36 1.91
CA ILE A 230 16.85 -3.94 2.48
C ILE A 230 17.83 -2.84 2.90
N ASP A 231 18.64 -3.10 3.94
CA ASP A 231 19.64 -2.15 4.44
C ASP A 231 21.08 -2.70 4.47
N GLY A 232 21.26 -3.97 4.06
CA GLY A 232 22.56 -4.64 4.05
C GLY A 232 22.99 -5.28 5.36
N THR A 233 22.16 -5.23 6.41
CA THR A 233 22.50 -5.79 7.73
C THR A 233 21.99 -7.21 7.94
N SER A 234 21.10 -7.70 7.06
CA SER A 234 20.49 -9.02 7.11
C SER A 234 20.19 -9.53 5.70
N ASP A 235 20.09 -10.85 5.55
CA ASP A 235 19.61 -11.51 4.32
C ASP A 235 18.09 -11.41 4.16
N PHE A 236 17.37 -11.07 5.23
CA PHE A 236 15.93 -10.83 5.18
C PHE A 236 15.64 -9.35 4.89
N PRO A 237 14.56 -9.03 4.16
CA PRO A 237 14.12 -7.66 4.03
C PRO A 237 13.37 -7.18 5.28
N PHE A 238 13.27 -5.86 5.43
CA PHE A 238 12.12 -5.26 6.10
C PHE A 238 10.87 -5.57 5.29
N VAL A 239 9.91 -6.27 5.89
CA VAL A 239 8.57 -6.45 5.33
C VAL A 239 7.68 -5.33 5.88
N LEU A 240 7.17 -4.47 5.01
CA LEU A 240 6.44 -3.25 5.37
C LEU A 240 5.01 -3.32 4.87
N GLU A 241 4.05 -3.25 5.79
CA GLU A 241 2.64 -2.97 5.50
C GLU A 241 2.43 -1.46 5.56
N ILE A 242 2.32 -0.83 4.39
CA ILE A 242 2.27 0.62 4.28
C ILE A 242 0.84 1.05 3.98
N PHE A 243 0.25 1.83 4.88
CA PHE A 243 -1.04 2.49 4.68
C PHE A 243 -0.87 3.88 4.08
N ALA A 244 -1.90 4.38 3.41
CA ALA A 244 -1.96 5.78 3.01
C ALA A 244 -1.83 6.68 4.25
N SER A 245 -0.92 7.67 4.19
CA SER A 245 -0.54 8.51 5.34
C SER A 245 -0.76 10.01 5.06
N SER A 246 -1.74 10.35 4.22
CA SER A 246 -1.96 11.72 3.72
C SER A 246 -0.80 12.28 2.89
N GLN A 247 -0.03 11.38 2.27
CA GLN A 247 1.10 11.70 1.38
C GLN A 247 0.89 10.98 0.03
N PRO A 248 -0.21 11.25 -0.70
CA PRO A 248 -0.64 10.45 -1.83
C PRO A 248 0.38 10.38 -2.97
N GLU A 249 1.16 11.45 -3.19
CA GLU A 249 2.22 11.50 -4.20
C GLU A 249 3.38 10.57 -3.84
N ILE A 250 3.75 10.52 -2.55
CA ILE A 250 4.83 9.64 -2.07
C ILE A 250 4.35 8.19 -2.06
N PHE A 251 3.16 7.93 -1.52
CA PHE A 251 2.56 6.59 -1.47
C PHE A 251 2.41 5.96 -2.86
N SER A 252 1.91 6.74 -3.83
CA SER A 252 1.78 6.28 -5.22
C SER A 252 3.14 6.20 -5.93
N GLY A 253 4.11 7.01 -5.50
CA GLY A 253 5.44 7.11 -6.08
C GLY A 253 6.47 6.13 -5.51
N ILE A 254 6.08 5.13 -4.71
CA ILE A 254 6.99 4.08 -4.23
C ILE A 254 7.23 3.08 -5.36
N TYR A 255 8.49 2.91 -5.77
CA TYR A 255 8.92 1.92 -6.76
C TYR A 255 10.25 1.28 -6.34
N PRO A 256 10.61 0.08 -6.84
CA PRO A 256 11.89 -0.56 -6.56
C PRO A 256 13.10 0.35 -6.86
N MET A 257 14.22 0.12 -6.17
CA MET A 257 15.46 0.93 -6.25
C MET A 257 15.37 2.36 -5.68
N THR A 258 14.23 2.78 -5.11
CA THR A 258 14.20 4.01 -4.30
C THR A 258 14.70 3.74 -2.88
N TYR A 259 15.28 4.75 -2.23
CA TYR A 259 15.35 4.77 -0.78
C TYR A 259 13.94 5.00 -0.25
N LEU A 260 13.60 4.30 0.81
CA LEU A 260 12.35 4.45 1.53
C LEU A 260 12.69 4.64 3.00
N VAL A 261 12.22 5.75 3.56
CA VAL A 261 12.26 6.05 4.99
C VAL A 261 10.84 6.01 5.49
N CYS A 262 10.61 5.24 6.55
CA CYS A 262 9.34 5.22 7.27
C CYS A 262 9.63 5.50 8.74
N THR A 263 9.02 6.55 9.29
CA THR A 263 9.15 6.90 10.71
C THR A 263 7.94 6.41 11.50
N GLN A 264 8.08 6.18 12.80
CA GLN A 264 7.01 5.80 13.72
C GLN A 264 6.25 4.54 13.26
N MET A 265 6.93 3.60 12.63
CA MET A 265 6.35 2.32 12.24
C MET A 265 6.14 1.45 13.47
N ARG A 266 5.02 0.72 13.53
CA ARG A 266 4.73 -0.23 14.61
C ARG A 266 5.28 -1.60 14.27
N VAL A 267 5.97 -2.23 15.21
CA VAL A 267 6.48 -3.59 15.08
C VAL A 267 5.37 -4.60 15.36
N CYS A 268 5.13 -5.52 14.42
CA CYS A 268 4.12 -6.56 14.53
C CYS A 268 4.76 -7.94 14.58
N ARG A 269 4.45 -8.67 15.65
CA ARG A 269 4.79 -10.08 15.87
C ARG A 269 3.50 -10.87 16.08
N PRO A 270 2.98 -11.53 15.03
CA PRO A 270 1.81 -12.39 15.17
C PRO A 270 2.06 -13.47 16.21
N ALA A 271 1.07 -13.71 17.08
CA ALA A 271 1.15 -14.77 18.08
C ALA A 271 1.45 -16.12 17.40
N ALA A 272 2.36 -16.90 18.00
CA ALA A 272 2.84 -18.19 17.47
C ALA A 272 3.54 -18.13 16.10
N SER A 273 3.98 -16.95 15.63
CA SER A 273 4.83 -16.81 14.45
C SER A 273 6.24 -16.37 14.82
N THR A 274 7.23 -16.89 14.10
CA THR A 274 8.64 -16.47 14.20
C THR A 274 8.94 -15.24 13.35
N VAL A 275 7.96 -14.76 12.56
CA VAL A 275 8.17 -13.66 11.62
C VAL A 275 7.82 -12.31 12.24
N VAL A 276 8.53 -11.28 11.80
CA VAL A 276 8.31 -9.89 12.19
C VAL A 276 8.10 -9.04 10.95
N TYR A 277 7.18 -8.09 11.03
CA TYR A 277 6.99 -7.05 10.02
C TYR A 277 6.69 -5.71 10.68
N LEU A 278 6.70 -4.65 9.88
CA LEU A 278 6.36 -3.30 10.31
C LEU A 278 5.07 -2.86 9.64
N THR A 279 4.18 -2.23 10.39
CA THR A 279 2.95 -1.62 9.87
C THR A 279 2.89 -0.12 10.18
N SER A 280 2.21 0.65 9.35
CA SER A 280 2.04 2.09 9.58
C SER A 280 1.20 2.36 10.84
N SER A 281 1.62 3.36 11.61
CA SER A 281 0.85 4.02 12.67
C SER A 281 0.10 5.25 12.14
N SER A 282 -0.66 5.93 13.00
CA SER A 282 -1.31 7.19 12.63
C SER A 282 -0.30 8.31 12.37
N GLU A 283 0.88 8.24 12.99
CA GLU A 283 1.95 9.23 12.96
C GLU A 283 3.04 8.89 11.94
N THR A 284 2.88 7.80 11.19
CA THR A 284 3.86 7.37 10.20
C THR A 284 4.04 8.43 9.13
N GLN A 285 5.29 8.83 8.91
CA GLN A 285 5.69 9.70 7.79
C GLN A 285 6.60 8.90 6.87
N ILE A 286 6.36 9.06 5.57
CA ILE A 286 7.08 8.33 4.52
C ILE A 286 7.89 9.31 3.68
N PHE A 287 9.14 8.96 3.39
CA PHE A 287 9.99 9.73 2.48
C PHE A 287 10.67 8.81 1.48
N THR A 288 10.70 9.20 0.22
CA THR A 288 11.40 8.47 -0.85
C THR A 288 12.64 9.21 -1.33
N THR A 289 13.38 8.64 -2.28
CA THR A 289 14.49 9.33 -2.96
C THR A 289 14.03 10.68 -3.48
N GLY A 290 14.76 11.75 -3.12
CA GLY A 290 14.41 13.13 -3.44
C GLY A 290 13.76 13.88 -2.27
N TYR A 291 12.98 13.18 -1.44
CA TYR A 291 12.30 13.76 -0.26
C TYR A 291 13.05 13.55 1.05
N HIS A 292 13.88 12.49 1.15
CA HIS A 292 14.72 12.27 2.34
C HIS A 292 15.83 13.32 2.48
N LYS A 293 16.23 13.98 1.38
CA LYS A 293 17.34 14.93 1.39
C LYS A 293 16.95 16.20 2.16
N GLY A 294 17.77 16.58 3.14
CA GLY A 294 17.53 17.76 3.98
C GLY A 294 16.64 17.50 5.19
N GLN A 295 16.18 16.26 5.40
CA GLN A 295 15.48 15.88 6.62
C GLN A 295 16.45 15.82 7.82
N PRO A 296 16.02 16.15 9.04
CA PRO A 296 16.90 16.22 10.21
C PRO A 296 17.54 14.87 10.58
N TYR A 297 16.89 13.76 10.28
CA TYR A 297 17.41 12.41 10.59
C TYR A 297 18.62 11.97 9.77
N ILE A 298 19.04 12.71 8.73
CA ILE A 298 20.22 12.34 7.91
C ILE A 298 21.52 12.28 8.72
N CYS A 299 21.53 12.89 9.91
CA CYS A 299 22.66 12.84 10.84
C CYS A 299 22.76 11.50 11.60
N SER A 300 21.70 10.68 11.60
CA SER A 300 21.64 9.39 12.29
C SER A 300 22.77 8.45 11.83
N PRO A 301 23.49 7.77 12.76
CA PRO A 301 24.49 6.77 12.41
C PRO A 301 23.95 5.66 11.52
N THR A 302 22.77 5.12 11.82
CA THR A 302 22.11 4.06 11.04
C THR A 302 21.84 4.53 9.60
N VAL A 303 21.33 5.76 9.44
CA VAL A 303 21.08 6.34 8.11
C VAL A 303 22.38 6.56 7.33
N LYS A 304 23.43 7.05 7.99
CA LYS A 304 24.75 7.22 7.37
C LYS A 304 25.36 5.89 6.94
N ALA A 305 25.27 4.86 7.78
CA ALA A 305 25.75 3.52 7.47
C ALA A 305 25.02 2.93 6.26
N PHE A 306 23.69 3.04 6.21
CA PHE A 306 22.89 2.66 5.05
C PHE A 306 23.32 3.38 3.76
N ILE A 307 23.48 4.71 3.81
CA ILE A 307 23.91 5.51 2.64
C ILE A 307 25.33 5.10 2.20
N GLN A 308 26.21 4.73 3.11
CA GLN A 308 27.53 4.21 2.76
C GLN A 308 27.45 2.83 2.12
N TRP A 309 26.65 1.93 2.68
CA TRP A 309 26.43 0.58 2.16
C TRP A 309 25.87 0.62 0.73
N THR A 310 24.86 1.45 0.46
CA THR A 310 24.26 1.53 -0.89
C THR A 310 25.25 1.93 -1.99
N LYS A 311 26.31 2.69 -1.67
CA LYS A 311 27.39 3.03 -2.62
C LYS A 311 28.24 1.84 -3.04
N THR A 312 28.18 0.73 -2.31
CA THR A 312 28.92 -0.51 -2.62
C THR A 312 28.17 -1.42 -3.59
N LEU A 313 26.88 -1.14 -3.82
CA LEU A 313 26.03 -1.98 -4.65
C LEU A 313 26.28 -1.74 -6.14
N LYS A 314 26.10 -2.81 -6.93
CA LYS A 314 26.10 -2.72 -8.40
C LYS A 314 24.65 -2.68 -8.89
N ASP A 315 24.23 -1.56 -9.48
CA ASP A 315 22.87 -1.35 -9.97
C ASP A 315 22.37 -2.48 -10.88
N SER A 316 23.22 -2.96 -11.79
CA SER A 316 22.88 -4.04 -12.73
C SER A 316 22.62 -5.38 -12.04
N ALA A 317 23.24 -5.64 -10.89
CA ALA A 317 23.01 -6.85 -10.11
C ALA A 317 21.72 -6.71 -9.29
N MET A 318 21.49 -5.53 -8.70
CA MET A 318 20.28 -5.24 -7.93
C MET A 318 19.03 -5.30 -8.81
N LEU A 319 19.05 -4.69 -9.99
CA LEU A 319 17.91 -4.64 -10.90
C LEU A 319 17.32 -6.00 -11.25
N LYS A 320 18.16 -7.04 -11.37
CA LYS A 320 17.71 -8.42 -11.65
C LYS A 320 16.82 -9.01 -10.55
N LYS A 321 16.92 -8.48 -9.33
CA LYS A 321 16.17 -8.91 -8.15
C LYS A 321 14.93 -8.07 -7.87
N MET A 322 14.74 -6.97 -8.58
CA MET A 322 13.66 -6.02 -8.31
C MET A 322 12.33 -6.53 -8.88
N VAL A 323 11.27 -6.47 -8.06
CA VAL A 323 9.94 -6.98 -8.41
C VAL A 323 8.88 -5.91 -8.12
N ILE A 324 7.86 -5.83 -8.97
CA ILE A 324 6.72 -4.92 -8.80
C ILE A 324 5.41 -5.62 -9.16
N GLY A 325 4.31 -5.17 -8.52
CA GLY A 325 2.99 -5.75 -8.66
C GLY A 325 2.86 -7.06 -7.89
N GLY A 326 1.92 -7.90 -8.29
CA GLY A 326 1.69 -9.19 -7.65
C GLY A 326 0.69 -9.13 -6.49
N HIS A 327 -0.08 -10.20 -6.35
CA HIS A 327 -0.75 -10.53 -5.10
C HIS A 327 0.31 -10.94 -4.08
N TYR A 328 0.31 -10.29 -2.91
CA TYR A 328 1.25 -10.58 -1.84
C TYR A 328 0.53 -10.52 -0.50
N ARG A 329 0.79 -11.53 0.34
CA ARG A 329 0.25 -11.60 1.69
C ARG A 329 1.30 -11.99 2.71
N PHE A 330 1.26 -11.29 3.83
CA PHE A 330 2.14 -11.49 4.96
C PHE A 330 1.39 -11.11 6.25
N PRO A 331 1.63 -11.76 7.40
CA PRO A 331 2.43 -12.97 7.56
C PRO A 331 1.82 -14.18 6.81
N PRO A 332 2.62 -15.22 6.49
CA PRO A 332 2.09 -16.49 6.01
C PRO A 332 1.08 -17.10 6.99
N ALA A 333 0.13 -17.86 6.46
CA ALA A 333 -0.87 -18.51 7.27
C ALA A 333 -0.25 -19.56 8.21
N ARG A 334 -0.75 -19.61 9.46
CA ARG A 334 -0.21 -20.45 10.53
C ARG A 334 -0.29 -21.94 10.16
N PRO A 335 0.54 -22.82 10.77
CA PRO A 335 0.43 -24.26 10.57
C PRO A 335 -0.90 -24.85 11.05
N ILE A 336 -1.45 -24.31 12.14
CA ILE A 336 -2.74 -24.73 12.72
C ILE A 336 -3.79 -23.65 12.43
N PHE A 337 -4.96 -24.05 11.97
CA PHE A 337 -6.10 -23.17 11.80
C PHE A 337 -6.88 -23.08 13.12
N THR A 338 -6.93 -21.90 13.73
CA THR A 338 -7.65 -21.67 14.98
C THR A 338 -8.98 -20.98 14.70
N GLN A 339 -10.07 -21.55 15.20
CA GLN A 339 -11.41 -20.95 15.13
C GLN A 339 -11.92 -20.64 16.54
N ASP A 340 -12.31 -19.39 16.77
CA ASP A 340 -12.86 -18.94 18.05
C ASP A 340 -14.31 -19.45 18.22
N ILE A 341 -14.60 -20.05 19.38
CA ILE A 341 -15.91 -20.63 19.70
C ILE A 341 -16.93 -19.56 20.16
N ASN A 342 -16.44 -18.44 20.71
CA ASN A 342 -17.27 -17.36 21.26
C ASN A 342 -17.17 -16.11 20.38
N ASP A 343 -18.30 -15.71 19.79
CA ASP A 343 -18.53 -14.56 18.92
C ASP A 343 -17.82 -14.58 17.55
N GLY A 344 -18.44 -13.92 16.57
CA GLY A 344 -17.94 -13.70 15.20
C GLY A 344 -16.66 -12.86 15.09
N SER A 345 -15.80 -12.91 16.11
CA SER A 345 -14.52 -12.21 16.19
C SER A 345 -13.32 -13.03 15.73
N ALA A 346 -13.52 -14.24 15.20
CA ALA A 346 -12.45 -15.06 14.62
C ALA A 346 -11.58 -14.22 13.66
N GLU A 347 -10.25 -14.38 13.72
CA GLU A 347 -9.29 -13.69 12.84
C GLU A 347 -9.65 -13.89 11.36
N VAL A 348 -10.20 -15.08 11.04
CA VAL A 348 -10.82 -15.42 9.76
C VAL A 348 -12.12 -16.22 9.99
N PRO A 349 -13.28 -15.75 9.52
CA PRO A 349 -14.53 -16.49 9.67
C PRO A 349 -14.59 -17.70 8.73
N VAL A 350 -15.12 -18.81 9.23
CA VAL A 350 -15.48 -19.98 8.41
C VAL A 350 -16.88 -19.78 7.84
N VAL A 351 -17.01 -19.81 6.51
CA VAL A 351 -18.25 -19.51 5.80
C VAL A 351 -18.68 -20.72 4.96
N PRO A 352 -19.98 -21.10 4.97
CA PRO A 352 -20.51 -22.12 4.07
C PRO A 352 -20.35 -21.71 2.61
N ALA A 353 -20.04 -22.67 1.74
CA ALA A 353 -19.82 -22.40 0.30
C ALA A 353 -21.01 -21.68 -0.36
N CYS A 354 -22.25 -22.01 0.01
CA CYS A 354 -23.47 -21.37 -0.53
C CYS A 354 -23.63 -19.88 -0.16
N LYS A 355 -22.87 -19.36 0.81
CA LYS A 355 -22.89 -17.93 1.16
C LYS A 355 -21.78 -17.13 0.47
N LEU A 356 -20.89 -17.80 -0.27
CA LEU A 356 -19.76 -17.12 -0.91
C LEU A 356 -20.22 -16.09 -1.94
N GLN A 357 -21.33 -16.34 -2.65
CA GLN A 357 -21.90 -15.37 -3.57
C GLN A 357 -22.27 -14.06 -2.87
N GLU A 358 -22.98 -14.14 -1.73
CA GLU A 358 -23.36 -12.97 -0.93
C GLU A 358 -22.12 -12.19 -0.45
N GLU A 359 -21.09 -12.93 -0.02
CA GLU A 359 -19.82 -12.34 0.42
C GLU A 359 -19.11 -11.61 -0.71
N LEU A 360 -19.10 -12.17 -1.93
CA LEU A 360 -18.50 -11.59 -3.13
C LEU A 360 -19.23 -10.32 -3.57
N GLU A 361 -20.55 -10.35 -3.61
CA GLU A 361 -21.40 -9.21 -4.00
C GLU A 361 -21.25 -8.03 -3.01
N SER A 362 -20.86 -8.32 -1.76
CA SER A 362 -20.59 -7.31 -0.74
C SER A 362 -19.26 -6.55 -0.94
N LEU A 363 -18.33 -7.10 -1.73
CA LEU A 363 -16.99 -6.53 -1.91
C LEU A 363 -17.02 -5.27 -2.77
N ARG A 364 -16.21 -4.29 -2.39
CA ARG A 364 -15.98 -3.08 -3.20
C ARG A 364 -14.67 -3.18 -3.96
N TYR A 365 -14.53 -2.34 -4.99
CA TYR A 365 -13.31 -2.26 -5.79
C TYR A 365 -12.05 -2.19 -4.92
N ARG A 366 -11.13 -3.12 -5.17
CA ARG A 366 -9.85 -3.38 -4.49
C ARG A 366 -9.95 -3.79 -3.03
N GLU A 367 -11.15 -4.04 -2.52
CA GLU A 367 -11.34 -4.64 -1.21
C GLU A 367 -10.78 -6.05 -1.19
N GLN A 368 -9.93 -6.31 -0.20
CA GLN A 368 -9.44 -7.63 0.12
C GLN A 368 -10.24 -8.19 1.29
N LYS A 369 -10.67 -9.44 1.16
CA LYS A 369 -11.34 -10.18 2.23
C LYS A 369 -10.82 -11.61 2.29
N ARG A 370 -10.53 -12.10 3.48
CA ARG A 370 -10.07 -13.46 3.73
C ARG A 370 -11.17 -14.25 4.42
N LEU A 371 -11.48 -15.44 3.90
CA LEU A 371 -12.47 -16.36 4.45
C LEU A 371 -11.89 -17.77 4.51
N ALA A 372 -12.43 -18.60 5.40
CA ALA A 372 -12.17 -20.03 5.42
C ALA A 372 -13.40 -20.77 4.90
N VAL A 373 -13.20 -21.75 4.01
CA VAL A 373 -14.27 -22.56 3.42
C VAL A 373 -13.94 -24.02 3.64
N GLN A 374 -14.91 -24.78 4.15
CA GLN A 374 -14.78 -26.22 4.26
C GLN A 374 -15.31 -26.91 3.00
N GLY A 375 -14.55 -27.90 2.51
CA GLY A 375 -14.91 -28.61 1.30
C GLY A 375 -13.93 -29.72 0.93
N GLN A 376 -14.06 -30.17 -0.31
CA GLN A 376 -13.21 -31.19 -0.94
C GLN A 376 -12.59 -30.60 -2.22
N ILE A 377 -11.33 -30.92 -2.48
CA ILE A 377 -10.68 -30.57 -3.75
C ILE A 377 -11.13 -31.61 -4.79
N THR A 378 -11.74 -31.14 -5.87
CA THR A 378 -12.45 -32.01 -6.83
C THR A 378 -11.96 -31.88 -8.26
N ALA A 379 -11.32 -30.78 -8.62
CA ALA A 379 -10.60 -30.64 -9.88
C ALA A 379 -9.37 -29.75 -9.70
N VAL A 380 -8.34 -30.03 -10.48
CA VAL A 380 -7.06 -29.31 -10.47
C VAL A 380 -6.54 -29.20 -11.89
N GLN A 381 -6.25 -27.99 -12.33
CA GLN A 381 -5.70 -27.70 -13.64
C GLN A 381 -4.46 -26.83 -13.50
N TYR A 382 -3.40 -27.10 -14.26
CA TYR A 382 -2.28 -26.17 -14.39
C TYR A 382 -2.45 -25.31 -15.63
N VAL A 383 -2.39 -23.99 -15.44
CA VAL A 383 -2.51 -22.99 -16.51
C VAL A 383 -1.16 -22.32 -16.70
N LEU A 384 -0.58 -22.47 -17.89
CA LEU A 384 0.66 -21.78 -18.27
C LEU A 384 0.37 -20.31 -18.57
N TRP A 385 1.37 -19.45 -18.35
CA TRP A 385 1.30 -18.11 -18.92
C TRP A 385 1.30 -18.20 -20.45
N PRO A 386 0.58 -17.31 -21.15
CA PRO A 386 0.76 -17.15 -22.58
C PRO A 386 2.24 -16.78 -22.80
N GLU A 387 3.05 -17.68 -23.35
CA GLU A 387 4.40 -17.32 -23.78
C GLU A 387 4.27 -16.25 -24.88
N GLU A 388 5.11 -15.22 -24.82
CA GLU A 388 5.35 -14.38 -25.99
C GLU A 388 5.75 -15.33 -27.12
N GLN A 389 5.00 -15.29 -28.23
CA GLN A 389 5.53 -15.79 -29.49
C GLN A 389 6.80 -14.99 -29.78
N ALA A 390 7.94 -15.50 -29.33
CA ALA A 390 9.23 -15.13 -29.86
C ALA A 390 9.07 -15.29 -31.37
N SER A 391 9.25 -14.20 -32.11
CA SER A 391 9.19 -14.15 -33.55
C SER A 391 10.20 -15.15 -34.14
N VAL A 392 9.76 -16.39 -34.34
CA VAL A 392 10.41 -17.32 -35.26
C VAL A 392 10.04 -16.78 -36.63
N VAL A 393 10.92 -15.95 -37.18
CA VAL A 393 10.92 -15.66 -38.61
C VAL A 393 11.05 -17.04 -39.28
N PRO A 394 10.04 -17.51 -40.04
CA PRO A 394 10.24 -18.70 -40.84
C PRO A 394 11.28 -18.33 -41.88
N GLU A 395 12.40 -19.04 -41.93
CA GLU A 395 13.31 -19.00 -43.07
C GLU A 395 12.49 -19.39 -44.30
N SER A 396 12.05 -18.37 -45.05
CA SER A 396 11.37 -18.59 -46.32
C SER A 396 12.41 -19.11 -47.31
N SER A 397 12.28 -20.39 -47.60
CA SER A 397 12.73 -21.09 -48.80
C SER A 397 12.99 -20.15 -49.99
N ALA A 398 14.21 -20.21 -50.52
CA ALA A 398 14.62 -19.52 -51.74
C ALA A 398 13.81 -20.05 -52.94
N VAL A 399 12.79 -19.29 -53.34
CA VAL A 399 12.08 -19.50 -54.61
C VAL A 399 12.87 -18.81 -55.72
N VAL A 400 13.49 -19.64 -56.55
CA VAL A 400 14.07 -19.31 -57.86
C VAL A 400 13.01 -18.64 -58.74
N ARG A 401 13.23 -17.40 -59.18
CA ARG A 401 12.53 -16.81 -60.33
C ARG A 401 13.41 -15.86 -61.15
N SER A 402 13.92 -16.42 -62.25
CA SER A 402 13.98 -15.91 -63.62
C SER A 402 14.30 -14.42 -63.90
N LEU A 403 15.45 -14.20 -64.53
CA LEU A 403 15.84 -13.03 -65.32
C LEU A 403 14.98 -12.85 -66.59
N PRO A 404 14.88 -11.62 -67.12
CA PRO A 404 14.83 -11.33 -68.55
C PRO A 404 16.13 -10.66 -69.07
N PRO A 405 16.40 -10.68 -70.40
CA PRO A 405 17.74 -10.53 -70.96
C PRO A 405 18.02 -9.18 -71.66
N SER A 406 19.31 -8.82 -71.64
CA SER A 406 20.13 -8.07 -72.64
C SER A 406 19.72 -6.62 -73.00
N ASP A 407 20.62 -5.65 -73.23
CA ASP A 407 21.89 -5.74 -73.96
C ASP A 407 22.79 -4.48 -73.83
N LEU A 408 24.05 -4.64 -74.26
CA LEU A 408 25.05 -3.67 -74.76
C LEU A 408 26.02 -2.91 -73.81
N GLY A 409 27.24 -3.48 -73.74
CA GLY A 409 28.56 -2.82 -73.94
C GLY A 409 29.04 -1.78 -72.90
N THR A 410 30.30 -1.64 -72.52
CA THR A 410 31.57 -2.04 -73.12
C THR A 410 32.67 -1.75 -72.08
N GLY A 411 33.66 -2.65 -71.95
CA GLY A 411 35.07 -2.31 -71.74
C GLY A 411 35.59 -1.90 -70.34
N THR A 412 36.46 -2.77 -69.80
CA THR A 412 37.85 -2.48 -69.31
C THR A 412 38.07 -1.39 -68.25
N ALA A 413 38.89 -1.53 -67.21
CA ALA A 413 39.83 -2.55 -66.77
C ALA A 413 40.35 -2.14 -65.36
N THR A 414 40.88 -3.13 -64.61
CA THR A 414 42.06 -3.07 -63.72
C THR A 414 42.21 -1.89 -62.74
N GLY A 415 42.44 -2.06 -61.44
CA GLY A 415 42.84 -3.20 -60.63
C GLY A 415 43.19 -2.71 -59.22
N THR A 416 43.29 -3.67 -58.29
CA THR A 416 44.32 -3.83 -57.24
C THR A 416 44.91 -2.56 -56.61
N SER A 417 45.10 -2.43 -55.29
CA SER A 417 45.44 -3.42 -54.27
C SER A 417 45.55 -2.73 -52.91
N ALA A 418 45.34 -3.50 -51.82
CA ALA A 418 46.14 -3.64 -50.59
C ALA A 418 46.70 -2.37 -49.90
N GLY A 419 46.82 -2.24 -48.58
CA GLY A 419 46.83 -3.14 -47.43
C GLY A 419 47.40 -2.29 -46.26
N SER A 420 46.82 -2.36 -45.06
CA SER A 420 47.36 -3.01 -43.85
C SER A 420 48.64 -2.40 -43.20
N GLY A 421 48.60 -2.27 -41.86
CA GLY A 421 49.76 -2.10 -40.95
C GLY A 421 49.95 -0.66 -40.41
N VAL A 422 49.70 -0.28 -39.14
CA VAL A 422 50.12 -0.77 -37.80
C VAL A 422 51.50 -0.24 -37.32
N LEU A 423 51.42 0.65 -36.32
CA LEU A 423 52.25 0.94 -35.12
C LEU A 423 53.56 1.78 -35.11
N SER A 424 53.58 2.68 -34.10
CA SER A 424 54.68 3.15 -33.23
C SER A 424 55.65 4.21 -33.82
N THR A 425 56.19 5.21 -33.10
CA THR A 425 56.83 5.21 -31.76
C THR A 425 57.10 6.66 -31.25
N VAL A 426 57.01 6.86 -29.91
CA VAL A 426 58.01 7.50 -29.01
C VAL A 426 58.09 9.04 -28.74
N THR A 427 58.12 9.33 -27.43
CA THR A 427 58.70 10.44 -26.62
C THR A 427 57.95 11.76 -26.34
N ALA A 428 57.83 12.06 -25.05
CA ALA A 428 57.46 13.33 -24.41
C ALA A 428 58.69 14.28 -24.30
N PRO A 429 58.53 15.59 -24.01
CA PRO A 429 58.33 16.07 -22.62
C PRO A 429 57.34 17.27 -22.43
N LEU A 430 56.92 17.46 -21.16
CA LEU A 430 56.13 18.55 -20.53
C LEU A 430 56.80 19.96 -20.65
N PRO A 431 56.13 21.14 -20.41
CA PRO A 431 55.20 21.41 -19.29
C PRO A 431 54.03 22.43 -19.45
N HIS A 432 53.08 22.30 -18.52
CA HIS A 432 52.18 23.27 -17.86
C HIS A 432 51.64 24.54 -18.57
N LYS A 433 50.30 24.63 -18.70
CA LYS A 433 49.44 25.56 -17.91
C LYS A 433 47.95 25.35 -18.18
N ARG A 434 47.20 25.06 -17.11
CA ARG A 434 45.73 25.00 -17.04
C ARG A 434 45.12 26.41 -17.12
N ARG A 435 44.13 26.64 -17.99
CA ARG A 435 43.06 27.64 -17.77
C ARG A 435 41.69 27.00 -18.01
N LYS A 436 40.82 27.16 -17.00
CA LYS A 436 39.41 26.75 -16.92
C LYS A 436 38.59 27.31 -18.09
N LYS A 437 37.69 26.51 -18.66
CA LYS A 437 36.51 27.00 -19.38
C LYS A 437 35.25 26.46 -18.71
N GLN A 438 34.43 27.39 -18.22
CA GLN A 438 33.08 27.18 -17.70
C GLN A 438 32.20 26.52 -18.77
N ARG A 439 31.37 25.56 -18.37
CA ARG A 439 30.29 25.00 -19.18
C ARG A 439 28.97 25.40 -18.54
N GLY A 440 28.18 26.18 -19.28
CA GLY A 440 26.95 26.80 -18.83
C GLY A 440 25.83 25.81 -18.52
N LYS A 441 25.14 26.07 -17.40
CA LYS A 441 23.83 25.50 -17.07
C LYS A 441 22.76 26.18 -17.91
N ARG A 442 21.97 25.40 -18.65
CA ARG A 442 20.69 25.83 -19.21
C ARG A 442 19.62 25.56 -18.17
N GLU A 443 19.12 26.63 -17.54
CA GLU A 443 17.90 26.62 -16.73
C GLU A 443 16.70 26.78 -17.65
N LEU A 444 15.78 25.82 -17.65
CA LEU A 444 14.50 25.92 -18.34
C LEU A 444 13.48 26.53 -17.38
N ARG A 445 13.37 27.85 -17.41
CA ARG A 445 12.40 28.65 -16.65
C ARG A 445 11.05 28.60 -17.35
N ARG A 446 10.15 27.69 -16.97
CA ARG A 446 8.73 27.75 -17.39
C ARG A 446 8.03 28.85 -16.59
N ARG A 447 7.64 29.91 -17.31
CA ARG A 447 6.94 31.11 -16.82
C ARG A 447 5.44 30.86 -17.06
N TYR A 448 4.63 30.83 -16.01
CA TYR A 448 3.17 30.86 -16.14
C TYR A 448 2.71 32.32 -16.06
N GLU A 449 1.98 32.76 -17.07
CA GLU A 449 1.38 34.09 -17.16
C GLU A 449 0.04 34.11 -16.41
N THR A 450 -0.05 34.95 -15.38
CA THR A 450 -1.28 35.19 -14.61
C THR A 450 -2.24 36.06 -15.41
N ARG A 451 -3.42 35.53 -15.71
CA ARG A 451 -4.52 36.25 -16.36
C ARG A 451 -5.34 37.02 -15.31
N THR A 452 -4.80 38.13 -14.86
CA THR A 452 -5.54 39.19 -14.13
C THR A 452 -5.79 40.34 -15.09
N THR A 453 -6.93 40.32 -15.79
CA THR A 453 -7.63 41.50 -16.33
C THR A 453 -8.89 41.06 -17.07
N VAL A 454 -9.96 40.78 -16.33
CA VAL A 454 -11.34 41.16 -16.66
C VAL A 454 -12.08 41.17 -15.32
N ARG A 455 -12.84 42.26 -15.08
CA ARG A 455 -13.83 42.47 -14.01
C ARG A 455 -13.40 43.30 -12.78
N GLN A 456 -12.86 44.48 -13.05
CA GLN A 456 -13.47 45.68 -12.48
C GLN A 456 -14.76 45.94 -13.25
N GLU A 457 -15.89 45.63 -12.62
CA GLU A 457 -17.23 46.23 -12.79
C GLU A 457 -18.21 45.34 -12.03
N ARG A 458 -18.47 45.72 -10.78
CA ARG A 458 -19.74 45.63 -10.04
C ARG A 458 -19.47 45.94 -8.56
N GLU A 459 -19.06 47.17 -8.30
CA GLU A 459 -19.55 47.85 -7.10
C GLU A 459 -20.94 48.38 -7.41
N SER A 460 -21.89 48.16 -6.50
CA SER A 460 -22.94 49.11 -6.07
C SER A 460 -24.22 48.38 -5.63
N GLY A 461 -24.51 48.44 -4.33
CA GLY A 461 -25.87 48.51 -3.81
C GLY A 461 -26.39 47.26 -3.06
N ARG A 462 -26.22 47.22 -1.74
CA ARG A 462 -27.25 47.71 -0.78
C ARG A 462 -26.83 47.44 0.66
N ASN A 463 -26.64 48.54 1.40
CA ASN A 463 -26.77 48.58 2.85
C ASN A 463 -28.23 48.30 3.24
N ARG A 464 -28.43 47.48 4.26
CA ARG A 464 -29.50 47.64 5.25
C ARG A 464 -29.09 46.97 6.56
N THR A 465 -29.17 47.77 7.61
CA THR A 465 -28.81 47.51 9.00
C THR A 465 -29.91 46.80 9.79
N ASP A 466 -29.47 46.24 10.92
CA ASP A 466 -30.20 45.80 12.13
C ASP A 466 -31.03 44.50 12.00
N ARG A 467 -30.96 43.54 12.92
CA ARG A 467 -31.00 43.71 14.38
C ARG A 467 -30.52 42.42 15.08
N GLU A 468 -29.86 42.61 16.22
CA GLU A 468 -29.44 41.60 17.19
C GLU A 468 -30.57 40.62 17.56
N LEU A 469 -30.21 39.35 17.78
CA LEU A 469 -30.68 38.55 18.91
C LEU A 469 -29.62 37.50 19.25
N HIS A 470 -29.06 37.65 20.44
CA HIS A 470 -28.35 36.64 21.20
C HIS A 470 -29.25 35.42 21.41
N GLU A 471 -28.74 34.22 21.16
CA GLU A 471 -29.12 33.05 21.95
C GLU A 471 -27.96 32.05 21.94
N GLU A 472 -27.45 31.83 23.15
CA GLU A 472 -26.43 30.86 23.49
C GLU A 472 -26.97 29.44 23.26
N ARG A 473 -26.25 28.61 22.52
CA ARG A 473 -26.32 27.16 22.70
C ARG A 473 -24.95 26.53 22.53
N SER A 474 -24.41 26.18 23.68
CA SER A 474 -23.34 25.23 23.90
C SER A 474 -23.79 23.86 23.41
N ASP A 475 -23.28 23.41 22.25
CA ASP A 475 -23.31 22.00 21.87
C ASP A 475 -21.88 21.47 21.94
N SER A 476 -21.55 20.97 23.13
CA SER A 476 -20.39 20.14 23.39
C SER A 476 -20.90 18.94 24.18
N GLU A 477 -21.18 17.84 23.50
CA GLU A 477 -21.23 16.51 24.11
C GLU A 477 -20.72 15.41 23.16
N PRO A 478 -20.20 14.30 23.71
CA PRO A 478 -19.35 13.32 23.04
C PRO A 478 -20.12 12.07 22.58
N ASP A 479 -19.59 11.37 21.57
CA ASP A 479 -20.06 10.02 21.20
C ASP A 479 -19.44 8.99 22.18
N GLU A 480 -20.28 8.43 23.05
CA GLU A 480 -20.02 7.19 23.81
C GLU A 480 -20.25 5.97 22.90
N GLU A 481 -19.35 4.99 22.95
CA GLU A 481 -19.59 3.63 22.45
C GLU A 481 -20.10 2.78 23.62
N GLU A 482 -21.43 2.62 23.73
CA GLU A 482 -22.02 1.58 24.59
C GLU A 482 -22.62 0.43 23.77
N GLN A 483 -22.28 -0.79 24.22
CA GLN A 483 -22.91 -2.06 23.87
C GLN A 483 -24.24 -2.19 24.62
N VAL A 484 -25.33 -2.57 23.93
CA VAL A 484 -26.46 -3.25 24.57
C VAL A 484 -27.04 -4.29 23.61
N ASP A 485 -27.23 -5.50 24.14
CA ASP A 485 -27.84 -6.67 23.52
C ASP A 485 -29.38 -6.59 23.40
N GLU A 486 -29.88 -7.23 22.33
CA GLU A 486 -31.19 -7.84 22.06
C GLU A 486 -32.53 -7.21 22.53
N ALA A 487 -33.46 -6.99 21.58
CA ALA A 487 -34.56 -7.93 21.28
C ALA A 487 -35.60 -7.35 20.28
N GLN A 488 -35.89 -8.15 19.25
CA GLN A 488 -37.16 -8.35 18.52
C GLN A 488 -38.16 -7.19 18.30
N ALA A 489 -38.44 -6.86 17.02
CA ALA A 489 -39.80 -6.72 16.49
C ALA A 489 -39.84 -6.63 14.94
N SER A 490 -40.42 -7.67 14.34
CA SER A 490 -41.30 -7.71 13.15
C SER A 490 -41.30 -6.58 12.10
N ALA A 491 -40.92 -6.99 10.88
CA ALA A 491 -41.58 -6.78 9.60
C ALA A 491 -42.53 -5.56 9.42
N HIS A 492 -42.17 -4.68 8.48
CA HIS A 492 -43.15 -4.13 7.54
C HIS A 492 -42.59 -4.06 6.12
N ARG A 493 -43.24 -4.87 5.28
CA ARG A 493 -43.10 -5.06 3.84
C ARG A 493 -43.50 -3.77 3.10
N LEU A 494 -42.66 -3.31 2.18
CA LEU A 494 -43.09 -2.50 1.04
C LEU A 494 -42.64 -3.18 -0.25
N GLN A 495 -43.65 -3.65 -0.98
CA GLN A 495 -43.57 -4.22 -2.32
C GLN A 495 -43.45 -3.12 -3.38
N HIS A 496 -43.13 -3.59 -4.59
CA HIS A 496 -43.03 -2.90 -5.89
C HIS A 496 -41.58 -2.52 -6.28
N SER A 497 -41.05 -2.96 -7.42
CA SER A 497 -41.61 -3.73 -8.53
C SER A 497 -40.44 -4.26 -9.36
N ALA A 498 -40.50 -5.55 -9.70
CA ALA A 498 -39.64 -6.16 -10.70
C ALA A 498 -39.93 -5.56 -12.08
N ASP A 499 -38.89 -5.27 -12.85
CA ASP A 499 -38.91 -5.51 -14.29
C ASP A 499 -37.48 -5.59 -14.86
N ALA A 500 -37.24 -6.74 -15.50
CA ALA A 500 -36.30 -7.04 -16.59
C ALA A 500 -34.79 -6.76 -16.40
N LEU A 501 -34.08 -7.72 -15.80
CA LEU A 501 -32.69 -8.02 -16.17
C LEU A 501 -32.69 -9.27 -17.05
N LEU A 502 -32.61 -9.04 -18.37
CA LEU A 502 -32.28 -10.08 -19.34
C LEU A 502 -30.79 -10.41 -19.21
N SER A 503 -30.54 -11.59 -18.66
CA SER A 503 -29.29 -12.33 -18.71
C SER A 503 -28.85 -12.51 -20.17
N THR A 504 -27.91 -11.68 -20.60
CA THR A 504 -27.08 -12.00 -21.76
C THR A 504 -25.82 -12.68 -21.24
N SER A 505 -25.89 -14.01 -21.17
CA SER A 505 -24.74 -14.89 -21.02
C SER A 505 -23.79 -14.67 -22.18
N THR A 506 -22.82 -13.77 -21.99
CA THR A 506 -21.70 -13.67 -22.91
C THR A 506 -20.74 -14.76 -22.52
N GLN A 507 -20.93 -15.96 -23.10
CA GLN A 507 -19.91 -17.01 -23.10
C GLN A 507 -18.67 -16.44 -23.80
N VAL A 508 -17.70 -15.98 -23.01
CA VAL A 508 -16.37 -15.68 -23.54
C VAL A 508 -15.70 -17.04 -23.77
N GLN A 509 -15.57 -17.40 -25.05
CA GLN A 509 -14.76 -18.50 -25.53
C GLN A 509 -13.29 -18.28 -25.15
N GLU A 510 -12.86 -18.83 -24.01
CA GLU A 510 -11.44 -19.06 -23.70
C GLU A 510 -11.06 -20.56 -23.73
N ASP A 511 -12.01 -21.45 -24.04
CA ASP A 511 -11.81 -22.91 -24.06
C ASP A 511 -10.97 -23.46 -25.24
N GLN A 512 -10.27 -22.62 -26.03
CA GLN A 512 -9.50 -23.10 -27.20
C GLN A 512 -8.05 -22.62 -27.31
N LEU A 513 -7.36 -22.44 -26.19
CA LEU A 513 -5.89 -22.36 -26.17
C LEU A 513 -5.31 -23.48 -25.30
N VAL A 514 -5.76 -24.72 -25.54
CA VAL A 514 -5.18 -25.93 -24.96
C VAL A 514 -4.24 -26.53 -25.99
N GLY A 515 -2.94 -26.34 -25.79
CA GLY A 515 -1.97 -27.31 -26.27
C GLY A 515 -2.16 -28.59 -25.45
N ASP A 516 -2.67 -29.62 -26.10
CA ASP A 516 -2.98 -30.95 -25.54
C ASP A 516 -1.74 -31.57 -24.89
N ARG A 517 -1.50 -31.28 -23.60
CA ARG A 517 -0.49 -31.95 -22.79
C ARG A 517 -1.19 -32.89 -21.80
N PRO A 518 -1.05 -34.21 -21.98
CA PRO A 518 -1.48 -35.19 -20.99
C PRO A 518 -0.76 -34.89 -19.65
N GLY A 519 -1.53 -34.66 -18.58
CA GLY A 519 -0.99 -34.39 -17.23
C GLY A 519 -1.28 -33.00 -16.65
N ALA A 520 -1.85 -32.07 -17.42
CA ALA A 520 -2.18 -30.71 -16.92
C ALA A 520 -3.56 -30.59 -16.23
N LEU A 521 -4.30 -31.70 -16.08
CA LEU A 521 -5.65 -31.73 -15.51
C LEU A 521 -5.88 -33.01 -14.70
N TRP A 522 -6.49 -32.88 -13.54
CA TRP A 522 -7.07 -33.96 -12.76
C TRP A 522 -8.49 -33.58 -12.31
N GLU A 523 -9.41 -34.54 -12.38
CA GLU A 523 -10.78 -34.43 -11.88
C GLU A 523 -11.09 -35.67 -11.02
N SER A 524 -11.84 -35.49 -9.93
CA SER A 524 -12.27 -36.60 -9.08
C SER A 524 -13.44 -37.37 -9.68
N SER A 525 -13.62 -38.62 -9.24
CA SER A 525 -14.77 -39.43 -9.66
C SER A 525 -16.09 -38.75 -9.26
N THR A 526 -16.14 -38.18 -8.06
CA THR A 526 -17.28 -37.41 -7.54
C THR A 526 -17.58 -36.16 -8.39
N TRP A 527 -16.56 -35.45 -8.87
CA TRP A 527 -16.75 -34.26 -9.71
C TRP A 527 -17.46 -34.58 -11.01
N THR A 528 -17.09 -35.70 -11.64
CA THR A 528 -17.68 -36.14 -12.91
C THR A 528 -19.19 -36.37 -12.78
N LEU A 529 -19.64 -36.85 -11.61
CA LEU A 529 -21.04 -37.10 -11.30
C LEU A 529 -21.79 -35.81 -10.93
N LEU A 530 -21.18 -34.97 -10.09
CA LEU A 530 -21.89 -33.84 -9.48
C LEU A 530 -21.84 -32.54 -10.28
N ARG A 531 -20.85 -32.34 -11.17
CA ARG A 531 -20.65 -31.05 -11.87
C ARG A 531 -21.87 -30.60 -12.70
N GLY A 532 -22.72 -31.53 -13.12
CA GLY A 532 -23.96 -31.24 -13.87
C GLY A 532 -25.15 -30.85 -12.99
N ASP A 533 -25.12 -31.21 -11.71
CA ASP A 533 -26.23 -31.07 -10.76
C ASP A 533 -25.97 -29.99 -9.68
N LEU A 534 -24.89 -29.21 -9.82
CA LEU A 534 -24.58 -28.11 -8.92
C LEU A 534 -25.67 -27.02 -9.02
N LEU A 535 -26.13 -26.54 -7.86
CA LEU A 535 -26.97 -25.35 -7.80
C LEU A 535 -26.18 -24.10 -8.21
N GLU A 536 -24.89 -24.07 -7.85
CA GLU A 536 -24.02 -22.95 -8.13
C GLU A 536 -22.56 -23.39 -8.34
N HIS A 537 -21.92 -22.83 -9.38
CA HIS A 537 -20.48 -22.95 -9.58
C HIS A 537 -19.88 -21.56 -9.79
N LEU A 538 -19.23 -21.05 -8.76
CA LEU A 538 -18.54 -19.76 -8.75
C LEU A 538 -17.24 -19.86 -9.56
N ARG A 539 -17.30 -19.46 -10.83
CA ARG A 539 -16.15 -19.39 -11.73
C ARG A 539 -15.70 -17.96 -11.90
N PHE A 540 -14.41 -17.74 -11.75
CA PHE A 540 -13.80 -16.44 -11.97
C PHE A 540 -12.87 -16.50 -13.18
N GLY A 541 -12.63 -15.32 -13.77
CA GLY A 541 -11.71 -15.18 -14.89
C GLY A 541 -10.28 -15.61 -14.55
N GLY A 542 -9.40 -15.49 -15.55
CA GLY A 542 -7.97 -15.67 -15.35
C GLY A 542 -7.38 -14.67 -14.35
N LEU A 543 -6.13 -14.94 -13.97
CA LEU A 543 -5.36 -14.02 -13.13
C LEU A 543 -5.08 -12.71 -13.89
N GLU A 544 -5.37 -11.57 -13.29
CA GLU A 544 -5.10 -10.29 -13.93
C GLU A 544 -3.59 -10.01 -14.00
N PRO A 545 -3.08 -9.38 -15.07
CA PRO A 545 -1.65 -9.17 -15.27
C PRO A 545 -0.93 -8.44 -14.12
N GLU A 546 -1.65 -7.61 -13.36
CA GLU A 546 -1.14 -6.84 -12.21
C GLU A 546 -0.99 -7.66 -10.93
N SER A 547 -1.64 -8.83 -10.87
CA SER A 547 -1.60 -9.78 -9.76
C SER A 547 -0.47 -10.80 -9.92
N ILE A 548 0.24 -10.74 -11.04
CA ILE A 548 1.49 -11.46 -11.30
C ILE A 548 2.66 -10.58 -10.86
N PRO A 549 3.53 -11.03 -9.94
CA PRO A 549 4.78 -10.32 -9.65
C PRO A 549 5.66 -10.28 -10.89
N ARG A 550 6.12 -9.09 -11.30
CA ARG A 550 6.91 -8.89 -12.53
C ARG A 550 8.24 -8.24 -12.24
N LYS A 551 9.24 -8.53 -13.07
CA LYS A 551 10.55 -7.87 -12.99
C LYS A 551 10.40 -6.38 -13.28
N PHE A 552 11.06 -5.56 -12.46
CA PHE A 552 11.01 -4.11 -12.60
C PHE A 552 11.99 -3.61 -13.68
N SER A 553 11.51 -2.70 -14.53
CA SER A 553 12.29 -1.98 -15.55
C SER A 553 12.27 -0.49 -15.22
N PHE A 554 13.45 0.14 -15.20
CA PHE A 554 13.53 1.59 -14.99
C PHE A 554 13.00 2.40 -16.17
N ASP A 555 13.18 1.90 -17.39
CA ASP A 555 12.78 2.61 -18.62
C ASP A 555 11.25 2.74 -18.72
N ASP A 556 10.52 1.82 -18.07
CA ASP A 556 9.07 1.76 -18.07
C ASP A 556 8.45 2.09 -16.70
N ARG A 557 9.21 2.75 -15.82
CA ARG A 557 8.82 3.02 -14.44
C ARG A 557 7.45 3.68 -14.33
N GLU A 558 7.19 4.73 -15.11
CA GLU A 558 5.94 5.49 -15.07
C GLU A 558 4.74 4.60 -15.38
N TYR A 559 4.86 3.74 -16.40
CA TYR A 559 3.82 2.80 -16.78
C TYR A 559 3.57 1.76 -15.69
N LEU A 560 4.62 1.13 -15.15
CA LEU A 560 4.50 0.12 -14.09
C LEU A 560 3.87 0.72 -12.83
N LEU A 561 4.30 1.93 -12.44
CA LEU A 561 3.70 2.67 -11.33
C LEU A 561 2.23 2.96 -11.58
N GLN A 562 1.89 3.49 -12.76
CA GLN A 562 0.50 3.80 -13.09
C GLN A 562 -0.38 2.55 -12.94
N LYS A 563 0.05 1.40 -13.49
CA LYS A 563 -0.69 0.12 -13.39
C LYS A 563 -0.88 -0.33 -11.95
N CYS A 564 0.17 -0.30 -11.12
CA CYS A 564 0.08 -0.71 -9.71
C CYS A 564 -0.75 0.24 -8.84
N ASN A 565 -1.02 1.46 -9.32
CA ASN A 565 -1.75 2.51 -8.61
C ASN A 565 -3.13 2.83 -9.23
N LEU A 566 -3.61 2.03 -10.18
CA LEU A 566 -4.89 2.32 -10.86
C LEU A 566 -6.04 2.38 -9.85
N HIS A 567 -6.75 3.51 -9.84
CA HIS A 567 -8.00 3.66 -9.11
C HIS A 567 -8.92 4.73 -9.76
N PRO A 568 -10.25 4.62 -9.60
CA PRO A 568 -11.22 5.49 -10.28
C PRO A 568 -11.01 6.99 -10.03
N ALA A 569 -10.57 7.38 -8.83
CA ALA A 569 -10.39 8.79 -8.47
C ALA A 569 -9.21 9.50 -9.16
N LYS A 570 -8.32 8.79 -9.87
CA LYS A 570 -7.20 9.37 -10.64
C LYS A 570 -7.25 9.00 -12.13
N TRP A 571 -8.38 8.47 -12.59
CA TRP A 571 -8.50 8.05 -13.97
C TRP A 571 -8.53 9.28 -14.91
N THR A 572 -7.55 9.38 -15.81
CA THR A 572 -7.63 10.27 -16.96
C THR A 572 -7.38 9.48 -18.25
N LEU A 573 -8.14 9.80 -19.31
CA LEU A 573 -8.10 9.10 -20.59
C LEU A 573 -6.72 9.20 -21.26
N ASP A 574 -6.00 10.31 -21.02
CA ASP A 574 -4.71 10.63 -21.62
C ASP A 574 -3.53 9.84 -21.00
N ASP A 575 -3.72 9.25 -19.82
CA ASP A 575 -2.66 8.49 -19.15
C ASP A 575 -2.46 7.09 -19.76
N PHE A 576 -3.34 6.62 -20.66
CA PHE A 576 -3.25 5.27 -21.22
C PHE A 576 -2.56 5.28 -22.58
N HIS A 577 -1.34 4.75 -22.65
CA HIS A 577 -0.75 4.38 -23.94
C HIS A 577 -1.32 3.03 -24.38
N PRO A 578 -2.18 2.98 -25.42
CA PRO A 578 -2.86 1.73 -25.84
C PRO A 578 -1.89 0.64 -26.33
N ASN A 579 -0.63 0.99 -26.59
CA ASN A 579 0.39 0.07 -27.09
C ASN A 579 1.23 -0.60 -25.99
N GLN A 580 1.00 -0.28 -24.71
CA GLN A 580 1.75 -0.89 -23.60
C GLN A 580 0.91 -1.96 -22.90
N ASN A 581 1.37 -3.21 -22.98
CA ASN A 581 0.76 -4.37 -22.34
C ASN A 581 1.67 -4.88 -21.22
N LEU A 582 1.11 -5.11 -20.03
CA LEU A 582 1.86 -5.60 -18.88
C LEU A 582 2.42 -7.02 -19.13
N ASN A 583 1.87 -7.76 -20.09
CA ASN A 583 2.36 -9.08 -20.49
C ASN A 583 3.77 -9.07 -21.09
N ARG A 584 4.29 -7.92 -21.54
CA ARG A 584 5.66 -7.78 -22.07
C ARG A 584 6.75 -7.98 -21.00
N TYR A 585 6.42 -7.83 -19.72
CA TYR A 585 7.40 -7.99 -18.64
C TYR A 585 7.38 -9.42 -18.12
N ALA A 586 8.54 -10.08 -18.12
CA ALA A 586 8.64 -11.44 -17.62
C ALA A 586 8.11 -11.56 -16.17
N PRO A 587 7.27 -12.57 -15.87
CA PRO A 587 6.94 -12.94 -14.51
C PRO A 587 8.21 -13.17 -13.67
N ALA A 588 8.20 -12.74 -12.42
CA ALA A 588 9.41 -12.71 -11.61
C ALA A 588 9.93 -14.10 -11.21
N ALA A 589 9.04 -15.08 -11.01
CA ALA A 589 9.40 -16.38 -10.46
C ALA A 589 8.46 -17.55 -10.82
N CYS A 590 7.42 -17.36 -11.63
CA CYS A 590 6.45 -18.42 -11.93
C CYS A 590 6.19 -18.58 -13.44
N LYS A 591 5.94 -19.80 -13.90
CA LYS A 591 5.59 -20.13 -15.30
C LYS A 591 4.09 -20.31 -15.56
N GLY A 592 3.29 -20.34 -14.50
CA GLY A 592 1.85 -20.56 -14.56
C GLY A 592 1.20 -20.53 -13.18
N TYR A 593 0.03 -21.11 -13.03
CA TYR A 593 -0.66 -21.25 -11.76
C TYR A 593 -1.59 -22.46 -11.78
N PHE A 594 -1.99 -22.93 -10.61
CA PHE A 594 -2.99 -23.98 -10.48
C PHE A 594 -4.37 -23.33 -10.33
N ARG A 595 -5.36 -23.80 -11.10
CA ARG A 595 -6.78 -23.57 -10.86
C ARG A 595 -7.31 -24.79 -10.11
N ILE A 596 -7.93 -24.56 -8.97
CA ILE A 596 -8.39 -25.61 -8.06
C ILE A 596 -9.87 -25.40 -7.80
N THR A 597 -10.67 -26.43 -8.03
CA THR A 597 -12.11 -26.42 -7.74
C THR A 597 -12.34 -27.02 -6.37
N ILE A 598 -12.93 -26.22 -5.48
CA ILE A 598 -13.33 -26.61 -4.12
C ILE A 598 -14.84 -26.84 -4.13
N LEU A 599 -15.25 -28.08 -3.87
CA LEU A 599 -16.64 -28.42 -3.67
C LEU A 599 -17.00 -28.25 -2.20
N GLY A 600 -17.96 -27.40 -1.88
CA GLY A 600 -18.43 -27.21 -0.52
C GLY A 600 -19.02 -28.49 0.08
N ILE A 601 -19.04 -28.60 1.41
CA ILE A 601 -19.62 -29.77 2.10
C ILE A 601 -21.08 -30.05 1.67
N ASN A 602 -21.83 -29.02 1.27
CA ASN A 602 -23.19 -29.17 0.77
C ASN A 602 -23.29 -29.95 -0.56
N GLN A 603 -22.17 -30.17 -1.26
CA GLN A 603 -22.09 -30.81 -2.58
C GLN A 603 -22.95 -30.14 -3.66
N GLN A 604 -23.40 -28.91 -3.42
CA GLN A 604 -24.28 -28.15 -4.30
C GLN A 604 -23.62 -26.86 -4.80
N THR A 605 -22.58 -26.40 -4.11
CA THR A 605 -21.84 -25.19 -4.46
C THR A 605 -20.36 -25.52 -4.64
N ALA A 606 -19.80 -25.15 -5.79
CA ALA A 606 -18.37 -25.23 -6.05
C ALA A 606 -17.77 -23.86 -6.33
N ILE A 607 -16.49 -23.68 -6.03
CA ILE A 607 -15.74 -22.46 -6.30
C ILE A 607 -14.39 -22.78 -6.94
N ASP A 608 -14.06 -22.07 -8.02
CA ASP A 608 -12.71 -22.12 -8.60
C ASP A 608 -11.82 -21.08 -7.94
N ALA A 609 -10.65 -21.50 -7.49
CA ALA A 609 -9.67 -20.63 -6.85
C ALA A 609 -8.27 -20.88 -7.41
N LEU A 610 -7.44 -19.83 -7.36
CA LEU A 610 -6.11 -19.80 -7.93
C LEU A 610 -5.06 -20.11 -6.87
N PHE A 611 -4.10 -20.96 -7.18
CA PHE A 611 -2.93 -21.20 -6.36
C PHE A 611 -1.66 -20.94 -7.16
N MET A 612 -0.86 -19.97 -6.70
CA MET A 612 0.42 -19.61 -7.30
C MET A 612 1.55 -19.96 -6.34
N PRO A 613 2.21 -21.11 -6.49
CA PRO A 613 3.27 -21.52 -5.58
C PRO A 613 4.47 -20.58 -5.64
N VAL A 614 5.21 -20.52 -4.54
CA VAL A 614 6.57 -19.97 -4.51
C VAL A 614 7.55 -21.03 -5.02
N LEU A 615 8.26 -20.69 -6.11
CA LEU A 615 9.18 -21.61 -6.80
C LEU A 615 10.66 -21.26 -6.59
N SER A 616 10.96 -20.07 -6.05
CA SER A 616 12.31 -19.55 -5.95
C SER A 616 12.47 -18.70 -4.69
N SER A 617 13.69 -18.68 -4.15
CA SER A 617 14.08 -17.80 -3.06
C SER A 617 14.06 -16.31 -3.43
N GLU A 618 14.11 -15.99 -4.73
CA GLU A 618 14.03 -14.62 -5.25
C GLU A 618 12.57 -14.12 -5.38
N ASP A 619 11.56 -14.98 -5.14
CA ASP A 619 10.17 -14.55 -5.04
C ASP A 619 9.96 -13.81 -3.69
N PRO A 620 9.42 -12.59 -3.69
CA PRO A 620 9.12 -11.86 -2.45
C PRO A 620 8.28 -12.68 -1.47
N ARG A 621 7.36 -13.51 -1.97
CA ARG A 621 6.45 -14.32 -1.14
C ARG A 621 7.16 -15.45 -0.39
N ASN A 622 8.43 -15.71 -0.69
CA ASN A 622 9.25 -16.70 0.03
C ASN A 622 9.51 -16.32 1.50
N VAL A 623 9.42 -15.03 1.85
CA VAL A 623 9.71 -14.56 3.21
C VAL A 623 8.69 -15.15 4.20
N GLY A 624 9.20 -15.85 5.22
CA GLY A 624 8.39 -16.43 6.29
C GLY A 624 7.79 -17.81 5.99
N LEU A 625 7.97 -18.35 4.77
CA LEU A 625 7.53 -19.72 4.45
C LEU A 625 8.46 -20.76 5.08
N PRO A 626 7.96 -21.99 5.34
CA PRO A 626 8.79 -23.10 5.80
C PRO A 626 9.94 -23.39 4.83
N ARG A 627 11.13 -23.64 5.40
CA ARG A 627 12.34 -23.95 4.61
C ARG A 627 12.59 -25.45 4.47
N ASP A 628 11.89 -26.26 5.25
CA ASP A 628 12.06 -27.71 5.23
C ASP A 628 11.53 -28.28 3.91
N PRO A 629 12.33 -29.10 3.21
CA PRO A 629 11.90 -29.71 1.98
C PRO A 629 10.72 -30.65 2.24
N HIS A 630 9.73 -30.63 1.34
CA HIS A 630 8.58 -31.53 1.37
C HIS A 630 8.50 -32.39 0.10
N ASN A 631 7.62 -33.39 0.13
CA ASN A 631 7.46 -34.39 -0.94
C ASN A 631 6.77 -33.88 -2.23
N ASN A 632 6.57 -32.56 -2.38
CA ASN A 632 5.89 -31.94 -3.52
C ASN A 632 4.53 -32.55 -3.94
N THR A 633 3.81 -33.25 -3.04
CA THR A 633 2.40 -33.57 -3.28
C THR A 633 1.58 -32.28 -3.36
N LEU A 634 0.45 -32.31 -4.06
CA LEU A 634 -0.44 -31.16 -4.18
C LEU A 634 -0.87 -30.65 -2.80
N PHE A 635 -1.17 -31.56 -1.86
CA PHE A 635 -1.46 -31.20 -0.48
C PHE A 635 -0.31 -30.43 0.17
N SER A 636 0.91 -30.96 0.08
CA SER A 636 2.10 -30.32 0.66
C SER A 636 2.29 -28.92 0.04
N CYS A 637 2.22 -28.79 -1.28
CA CYS A 637 2.34 -27.49 -1.95
C CYS A 637 1.27 -26.48 -1.49
N LEU A 638 0.01 -26.90 -1.39
CA LEU A 638 -1.09 -26.04 -0.95
C LEU A 638 -1.03 -25.69 0.55
N SER A 639 -0.41 -26.53 1.37
CA SER A 639 -0.28 -26.31 2.81
C SER A 639 0.98 -25.50 3.18
N THR A 640 2.06 -25.61 2.40
CA THR A 640 3.30 -24.84 2.58
C THR A 640 3.32 -23.54 1.80
N GLY A 641 2.57 -23.46 0.69
CA GLY A 641 2.57 -22.31 -0.23
C GLY A 641 3.74 -22.30 -1.22
N SER A 642 4.58 -23.34 -1.23
CA SER A 642 5.80 -23.42 -2.04
C SER A 642 5.96 -24.78 -2.71
N VAL A 643 6.90 -24.85 -3.66
CA VAL A 643 7.39 -26.09 -4.25
C VAL A 643 8.85 -26.25 -3.84
N SER A 644 9.18 -27.42 -3.29
CA SER A 644 10.55 -27.75 -2.88
C SER A 644 11.40 -28.15 -4.09
N PRO A 645 12.64 -27.67 -4.21
CA PRO A 645 13.58 -28.17 -5.22
C PRO A 645 13.88 -29.66 -5.04
N ILE A 646 14.06 -30.38 -6.15
CA ILE A 646 14.51 -31.77 -6.15
C ILE A 646 16.04 -31.77 -6.10
N SER A 647 16.60 -32.23 -4.98
CA SER A 647 18.05 -32.47 -4.85
C SER A 647 18.40 -33.86 -5.38
N HIS A 648 19.13 -33.95 -6.49
CA HIS A 648 19.74 -35.20 -6.93
C HIS A 648 21.15 -35.35 -6.31
N PRO A 649 21.47 -36.46 -5.62
CA PRO A 649 22.77 -36.64 -4.96
C PRO A 649 24.00 -36.63 -5.87
N MET A 650 23.82 -36.65 -7.20
CA MET A 650 24.88 -36.95 -8.18
C MET A 650 25.16 -35.82 -9.17
N ASP A 651 24.39 -34.72 -9.16
CA ASP A 651 24.62 -33.57 -10.04
C ASP A 651 24.81 -32.29 -9.22
N GLY A 652 25.92 -31.60 -9.45
CA GLY A 652 26.25 -30.37 -8.75
C GLY A 652 25.20 -29.28 -8.97
N ASP A 653 24.67 -28.76 -7.86
CA ASP A 653 24.04 -27.44 -7.66
C ASP A 653 22.88 -27.02 -8.60
N GLN A 654 22.31 -27.93 -9.39
CA GLN A 654 21.11 -27.66 -10.19
C GLN A 654 19.85 -28.07 -9.41
N ASN A 655 19.24 -27.10 -8.75
CA ASN A 655 17.91 -27.23 -8.15
C ASN A 655 16.86 -27.38 -9.27
N ILE A 656 16.47 -28.62 -9.57
CA ILE A 656 15.41 -28.93 -10.55
C ILE A 656 14.05 -28.82 -9.84
N LEU A 657 13.11 -28.08 -10.41
CA LEU A 657 11.73 -28.04 -9.93
C LEU A 657 10.92 -29.22 -10.53
N PRO A 658 10.00 -29.84 -9.77
CA PRO A 658 9.11 -30.86 -10.30
C PRO A 658 8.24 -30.30 -11.44
N ASP A 659 7.86 -31.18 -12.38
CA ASP A 659 6.90 -30.80 -13.40
C ASP A 659 5.52 -30.58 -12.75
N PRO A 660 4.75 -29.53 -13.11
CA PRO A 660 3.42 -29.32 -12.58
C PRO A 660 2.48 -30.52 -12.77
N GLY A 661 2.67 -31.32 -13.84
CA GLY A 661 1.90 -32.53 -14.07
C GLY A 661 2.16 -33.61 -13.02
N ASP A 662 3.40 -33.76 -12.53
CA ASP A 662 3.73 -34.69 -11.45
C ASP A 662 3.02 -34.30 -10.15
N ILE A 663 2.95 -32.99 -9.85
CA ILE A 663 2.20 -32.47 -8.70
C ILE A 663 0.71 -32.78 -8.86
N ILE A 664 0.14 -32.55 -10.06
CA ILE A 664 -1.28 -32.82 -10.35
C ILE A 664 -1.62 -34.30 -10.16
N GLN A 665 -0.74 -35.23 -10.54
CA GLN A 665 -0.99 -36.66 -10.37
C GLN A 665 -1.22 -37.06 -8.90
N THR A 666 -0.60 -36.35 -7.96
CA THR A 666 -0.80 -36.60 -6.52
C THR A 666 -2.15 -36.08 -6.00
N ALA A 667 -2.93 -35.35 -6.81
CA ALA A 667 -4.26 -34.86 -6.42
C ALA A 667 -5.25 -35.98 -6.08
N ALA A 668 -5.05 -37.19 -6.63
CA ALA A 668 -5.84 -38.37 -6.28
C ALA A 668 -5.77 -38.71 -4.77
N GLU A 669 -4.69 -38.36 -4.08
CA GLU A 669 -4.55 -38.54 -2.62
C GLU A 669 -5.50 -37.64 -1.80
N LEU A 670 -6.02 -36.57 -2.41
CA LEU A 670 -6.98 -35.65 -1.81
C LEU A 670 -8.43 -36.11 -2.00
N GLU A 671 -8.68 -37.13 -2.82
CA GLU A 671 -10.04 -37.55 -3.16
C GLU A 671 -10.82 -37.99 -1.91
N GLY A 672 -11.99 -37.39 -1.71
CA GLY A 672 -12.84 -37.63 -0.53
C GLY A 672 -12.35 -36.99 0.77
N MET A 673 -11.15 -36.37 0.79
CA MET A 673 -10.63 -35.73 1.99
C MET A 673 -11.28 -34.37 2.21
N HIS A 674 -11.81 -34.17 3.42
CA HIS A 674 -12.30 -32.86 3.85
C HIS A 674 -11.14 -31.98 4.29
N VAL A 675 -11.14 -30.74 3.83
CA VAL A 675 -10.14 -29.72 4.15
C VAL A 675 -10.80 -28.40 4.50
N VAL A 676 -10.07 -27.57 5.24
CA VAL A 676 -10.36 -26.13 5.35
C VAL A 676 -9.46 -25.40 4.38
N CYS A 677 -10.05 -24.69 3.42
CA CYS A 677 -9.36 -23.84 2.47
C CYS A 677 -9.40 -22.38 2.95
N LEU A 678 -8.23 -21.79 3.17
CA LEU A 678 -8.11 -20.37 3.44
C LEU A 678 -8.01 -19.62 2.12
N ILE A 679 -9.01 -18.80 1.82
CA ILE A 679 -9.20 -18.16 0.52
C ILE A 679 -9.17 -16.63 0.67
N ASP A 680 -8.41 -15.97 -0.21
CA ASP A 680 -8.33 -14.51 -0.33
C ASP A 680 -9.11 -14.04 -1.56
N PHE A 681 -10.07 -13.15 -1.33
CA PHE A 681 -10.85 -12.48 -2.36
C PHE A 681 -10.30 -11.08 -2.63
N CYS A 682 -10.27 -10.67 -3.90
CA CYS A 682 -10.00 -9.29 -4.28
C CYS A 682 -10.86 -8.87 -5.48
N HIS A 683 -11.70 -7.84 -5.29
CA HIS A 683 -12.54 -7.31 -6.36
C HIS A 683 -11.75 -6.35 -7.25
N LEU A 684 -11.56 -6.67 -8.53
CA LEU A 684 -10.78 -5.86 -9.49
C LEU A 684 -11.62 -4.96 -10.39
N GLY A 685 -12.92 -4.87 -10.14
CA GLY A 685 -13.81 -3.91 -10.82
C GLY A 685 -14.70 -4.61 -11.84
N GLY A 686 -15.83 -3.99 -12.19
CA GLY A 686 -16.81 -4.65 -13.06
C GLY A 686 -17.30 -5.96 -12.44
N GLN A 687 -17.17 -7.06 -13.19
CA GLN A 687 -17.47 -8.42 -12.74
C GLN A 687 -16.21 -9.23 -12.42
N THR A 688 -15.04 -8.59 -12.38
CA THR A 688 -13.76 -9.27 -12.17
C THR A 688 -13.45 -9.37 -10.68
N VAL A 689 -13.38 -10.61 -10.18
CA VAL A 689 -12.91 -10.93 -8.84
C VAL A 689 -11.82 -11.98 -8.95
N GLU A 690 -10.74 -11.80 -8.20
CA GLU A 690 -9.74 -12.84 -8.04
C GLU A 690 -9.91 -13.57 -6.71
N VAL A 691 -9.72 -14.87 -6.77
CA VAL A 691 -9.88 -15.77 -5.63
C VAL A 691 -8.61 -16.61 -5.52
N PHE A 692 -7.84 -16.43 -4.45
CA PHE A 692 -6.59 -17.15 -4.23
C PHE A 692 -6.71 -18.12 -3.07
N ILE A 693 -6.21 -19.33 -3.25
CA ILE A 693 -5.93 -20.23 -2.12
C ILE A 693 -4.63 -19.76 -1.48
N ASN A 694 -4.73 -19.31 -0.22
CA ASN A 694 -3.57 -18.96 0.58
C ASN A 694 -2.93 -20.19 1.21
N LYS A 695 -3.77 -21.06 1.79
CA LYS A 695 -3.36 -22.29 2.47
C LYS A 695 -4.52 -23.27 2.59
N ILE A 696 -4.22 -24.57 2.63
CA ILE A 696 -5.19 -25.60 3.04
C ILE A 696 -4.76 -26.29 4.34
N TYR A 697 -5.75 -26.75 5.10
CA TYR A 697 -5.58 -27.47 6.35
C TYR A 697 -6.32 -28.79 6.30
N LYS A 698 -5.72 -29.85 6.86
CA LYS A 698 -6.49 -31.05 7.21
C LYS A 698 -7.40 -30.73 8.38
N MET A 699 -8.49 -31.47 8.51
CA MET A 699 -9.37 -31.34 9.69
C MET A 699 -8.63 -31.64 11.00
N THR A 700 -7.54 -32.42 10.97
CA THR A 700 -6.67 -32.67 12.14
C THR A 700 -5.85 -31.45 12.56
N ASP A 701 -5.65 -30.50 11.65
CA ASP A 701 -4.85 -29.29 11.87
C ASP A 701 -5.75 -28.09 12.22
N VAL A 702 -7.02 -28.35 12.54
CA VAL A 702 -8.02 -27.38 12.98
C VAL A 702 -8.17 -27.47 14.49
N ALA A 703 -7.93 -26.36 15.18
CA ALA A 703 -8.10 -26.23 16.61
C ALA A 703 -9.25 -25.27 16.93
N LEU A 704 -10.16 -25.69 17.82
CA LEU A 704 -11.19 -24.83 18.38
C LEU A 704 -10.64 -24.23 19.67
N VAL A 705 -10.62 -22.90 19.77
CA VAL A 705 -10.05 -22.19 20.90
C VAL A 705 -11.14 -21.37 21.61
N GLU A 706 -11.21 -21.48 22.93
CA GLU A 706 -11.95 -20.55 23.78
C GLU A 706 -10.98 -19.46 24.25
N VAL A 707 -11.08 -18.25 23.70
CA VAL A 707 -10.25 -17.12 24.14
C VAL A 707 -11.03 -16.31 25.20
N PRO A 708 -10.49 -16.13 26.42
CA PRO A 708 -11.09 -15.24 27.41
C PRO A 708 -11.14 -13.79 26.91
N ARG A 709 -12.27 -13.09 27.16
CA ARG A 709 -12.60 -11.74 26.65
C ARG A 709 -11.56 -10.62 26.90
N GLU A 710 -10.53 -10.84 27.71
CA GLU A 710 -9.57 -9.80 28.12
C GLU A 710 -8.41 -9.55 27.15
N GLN A 711 -8.13 -10.44 26.19
CA GLN A 711 -6.93 -10.33 25.33
C GLN A 711 -7.10 -9.47 24.07
N TYR A 712 -8.34 -9.22 23.63
CA TYR A 712 -8.62 -8.52 22.37
C TYR A 712 -8.53 -6.98 22.44
N ARG A 713 -8.48 -6.37 23.64
CA ARG A 713 -8.44 -4.91 23.78
C ARG A 713 -7.04 -4.29 23.60
N ARG A 714 -5.94 -5.08 23.63
CA ARG A 714 -4.57 -4.55 23.53
C ARG A 714 -3.96 -4.54 22.13
N ASP A 715 -4.44 -5.37 21.20
CA ASP A 715 -3.92 -5.41 19.82
C ASP A 715 -4.70 -4.51 18.84
N LYS A 716 -5.72 -3.78 19.33
CA LYS A 716 -6.60 -2.92 18.52
C LYS A 716 -6.44 -1.41 18.73
N SER A 717 -5.41 -0.97 19.45
CA SER A 717 -5.04 0.46 19.60
C SER A 717 -3.87 0.85 18.71
#